data_AF-A0AAW2ZDM7-F1
#
_entry.id   AF-A0AAW2ZDM7-F1
#
_cell.length_a   1.000
_cell.length_b   1.000
_cell.length_c   1.000
_cell.angle_alpha   90.00
_cell.angle_beta   90.00
_cell.angle_gamma   90.00
#
_symmetry.space_group_name_H-M   'P 1'
#
loop_
_entity.id
_entity.type
_entity.pdbx_description
1 polymer ?
#
loop_
_entity_poly.entity_id
_entity_poly.type
_entity_poly.pdbx_seq_one_letter_code
_entity_poly.pdbx_strand_id
1 'polypeptide(L)'
;MTITNLRQKHKDRVPITMVTATDYHSGSILDECNVDAILVGDSLSMTVLGHENTTRVNMQQMLHHAECVARAVKKGFLIGDMPFGSYESSNELAIQNAMRFIKEAGMHAIKIEGGDQSTIERVRSITSAGIPVVAHIGLTPQTVHATGGYQPFGRTEKEASDLFQQALALQEAGCVMIVLECVPDKVTQQITQRLIVPTIGIGSGPHVSGQVLVFHDLLGMYDDKVPRFCKQFANLHQPMKDAVNSYREEVITGAFPNSDYTYRIDKQQLSLFLSDLPPLTQEQLQRVTEAEMKFLQGSNIEQVHTFDKNKPLNVLVVGAGALGSLIGGKIASKEFHNLWLWDPWVEQVQTMRNKGLTILNHKESDPQRVYKINITSDVNELTDTDLKFHVAIVLTKGFSRRAAQVVDKCLHPTEGVVVTLQNGVGNKEMILNELKQVTNRPVLRGLVYIGATLIKPGIVKQNSRRDKEIILEYDPQYSIPLLSMLQEAGFAAHASKDISTQIFEKLIVNCAINPLTALFGLKNGELAQNPKMRSLVMNIVGECVKVARTDKSIKLETYEPEKVTEKIMAVAHSTSHNISSMYSDIKRLREKREKGGGGEPILTEISRINGAIVQAAKKHNLSVPYNAMLVEMVEALQEHLNQRPPDHDIMDVQTEDKM
;
A
#
# COMPACT_ATOMS: atom_id res chain seq x y z
N MET A 1 6.93 -49.67 0.17
CA MET A 1 7.05 -50.27 1.50
C MET A 1 6.02 -51.38 1.62
N THR A 2 6.39 -52.54 2.17
CA THR A 2 5.50 -53.70 2.36
C THR A 2 5.65 -54.27 3.77
N ILE A 3 4.75 -55.18 4.18
CA ILE A 3 4.85 -55.90 5.45
C ILE A 3 6.20 -56.63 5.58
N THR A 4 6.69 -57.23 4.49
CA THR A 4 7.99 -57.90 4.48
C THR A 4 9.13 -56.92 4.75
N ASN A 5 9.09 -55.73 4.15
CA ASN A 5 10.10 -54.69 4.43
C ASN A 5 10.03 -54.22 5.89
N LEU A 6 8.83 -53.99 6.44
CA LEU A 6 8.66 -53.56 7.83
C LEU A 6 9.15 -54.62 8.82
N ARG A 7 8.87 -55.90 8.58
CA ARG A 7 9.41 -57.03 9.36
C ARG A 7 10.93 -57.12 9.26
N GLN A 8 11.49 -56.85 8.08
CA GLN A 8 12.94 -56.83 7.89
C GLN A 8 13.59 -55.69 8.69
N LYS A 9 13.03 -54.47 8.63
CA LYS A 9 13.50 -53.34 9.45
C LYS A 9 13.49 -53.67 10.95
N HIS A 10 12.44 -54.33 11.45
CA HIS A 10 12.38 -54.80 12.83
C HIS A 10 13.50 -55.79 13.17
N LYS A 11 13.72 -56.82 12.35
CA LYS A 11 14.80 -57.81 12.54
C LYS A 11 16.19 -57.16 12.55
N ASP A 12 16.40 -56.21 11.64
CA ASP A 12 17.67 -55.50 11.47
C ASP A 12 17.84 -54.35 12.47
N ARG A 13 16.84 -54.10 13.33
CA ARG A 13 16.77 -52.99 14.28
C ARG A 13 16.92 -51.61 13.62
N VAL A 14 16.44 -51.48 12.39
CA VAL A 14 16.30 -50.20 11.70
C VAL A 14 14.95 -49.59 12.09
N PRO A 15 14.91 -48.38 12.69
CA PRO A 15 13.65 -47.79 13.12
C PRO A 15 12.64 -47.60 11.98
N ILE A 16 11.38 -47.93 12.25
CA ILE A 16 10.24 -47.67 11.36
C ILE A 16 9.69 -46.27 11.67
N THR A 17 9.56 -45.43 10.64
CA THR A 17 8.91 -44.12 10.74
C THR A 17 7.44 -44.23 10.37
N MET A 18 6.56 -43.78 11.26
CA MET A 18 5.14 -43.69 11.01
C MET A 18 4.62 -42.30 11.34
N VAL A 19 3.75 -41.74 10.51
CA VAL A 19 3.09 -40.46 10.75
C VAL A 19 1.65 -40.55 10.28
N THR A 20 0.73 -39.87 10.95
CA THR A 20 -0.66 -39.82 10.48
C THR A 20 -0.80 -38.97 9.21
N ALA A 21 -1.87 -39.17 8.43
CA ALA A 21 -2.24 -38.30 7.31
C ALA A 21 -3.76 -38.22 7.19
N THR A 22 -4.27 -37.10 6.68
CA THR A 22 -5.72 -36.83 6.63
C THR A 22 -6.22 -36.37 5.27
N ASP A 23 -5.32 -36.03 4.34
CA ASP A 23 -5.67 -35.51 3.03
C ASP A 23 -4.55 -35.79 2.01
N TYR A 24 -4.78 -35.35 0.77
CA TYR A 24 -3.82 -35.53 -0.33
C TYR A 24 -2.46 -34.87 -0.03
N HIS A 25 -2.43 -33.68 0.54
CA HIS A 25 -1.17 -32.93 0.73
C HIS A 25 -0.33 -33.49 1.86
N SER A 26 -0.96 -33.83 3.00
CA SER A 26 -0.31 -34.56 4.08
C SER A 26 0.21 -35.93 3.61
N GLY A 27 -0.56 -36.66 2.80
CA GLY A 27 -0.08 -37.90 2.16
C GLY A 27 1.12 -37.68 1.24
N SER A 28 1.07 -36.67 0.36
CA SER A 28 2.12 -36.37 -0.62
C SER A 28 3.45 -36.04 0.05
N ILE A 29 3.44 -35.12 1.02
CA ILE A 29 4.68 -34.67 1.66
C ILE A 29 5.35 -35.80 2.45
N LEU A 30 4.56 -36.66 3.10
CA LEU A 30 5.10 -37.81 3.83
C LEU A 30 5.70 -38.87 2.89
N ASP A 31 5.08 -39.11 1.72
CA ASP A 31 5.62 -40.02 0.70
C ASP A 31 6.91 -39.49 0.07
N GLU A 32 6.99 -38.17 -0.16
CA GLU A 32 8.20 -37.47 -0.63
C GLU A 32 9.34 -37.57 0.39
N CYS A 33 9.01 -37.49 1.68
CA CYS A 33 9.96 -37.66 2.79
C CYS A 33 10.34 -39.13 3.05
N ASN A 34 9.76 -40.07 2.29
CA ASN A 34 9.97 -41.52 2.43
C ASN A 34 9.65 -42.03 3.85
N VAL A 35 8.56 -41.54 4.45
CA VAL A 35 8.00 -42.11 5.68
C VAL A 35 7.57 -43.55 5.40
N ASP A 36 7.99 -44.51 6.25
CA ASP A 36 7.79 -45.93 5.95
C ASP A 36 6.32 -46.31 5.96
N ALA A 37 5.57 -45.86 6.96
CA ALA A 37 4.14 -46.16 7.13
C ALA A 37 3.32 -44.89 7.38
N ILE A 38 2.14 -44.82 6.76
CA ILE A 38 1.26 -43.65 6.83
C ILE A 38 -0.10 -44.10 7.35
N LEU A 39 -0.53 -43.51 8.47
CA LEU A 39 -1.74 -43.90 9.19
C LEU A 39 -2.85 -42.86 8.97
N VAL A 40 -3.97 -43.27 8.39
CA VAL A 40 -5.20 -42.48 8.41
C VAL A 40 -5.94 -42.80 9.70
N GLY A 41 -5.54 -42.09 10.77
CA GLY A 41 -5.97 -42.31 12.15
C GLY A 41 -7.27 -41.59 12.49
N ASP A 42 -8.09 -42.18 13.36
CA ASP A 42 -9.32 -41.56 13.88
C ASP A 42 -9.07 -40.28 14.70
N SER A 43 -7.82 -40.02 15.08
CA SER A 43 -7.30 -38.72 15.55
C SER A 43 -7.76 -37.52 14.70
N LEU A 44 -8.08 -37.73 13.41
CA LEU A 44 -8.67 -36.72 12.53
C LEU A 44 -10.02 -36.18 13.04
N SER A 45 -10.73 -36.94 13.86
CA SER A 45 -11.93 -36.50 14.58
C SER A 45 -11.64 -35.21 15.36
N MET A 46 -10.49 -35.15 16.02
CA MET A 46 -10.08 -33.99 16.81
C MET A 46 -9.34 -32.97 15.96
N THR A 47 -8.30 -33.42 15.24
CA THR A 47 -7.38 -32.49 14.57
C THR A 47 -7.92 -31.86 13.29
N VAL A 48 -8.94 -32.47 12.66
CA VAL A 48 -9.52 -32.01 11.39
C VAL A 48 -11.00 -31.67 11.56
N LEU A 49 -11.78 -32.55 12.19
CA LEU A 49 -13.23 -32.36 12.34
C LEU A 49 -13.60 -31.51 13.57
N GLY A 50 -12.64 -31.20 14.44
CA GLY A 50 -12.86 -30.35 15.62
C GLY A 50 -13.76 -30.97 16.69
N HIS A 51 -13.89 -32.29 16.72
CA HIS A 51 -14.59 -32.98 17.80
C HIS A 51 -13.73 -33.03 19.07
N GLU A 52 -14.37 -33.12 20.24
CA GLU A 52 -13.68 -33.18 21.53
C GLU A 52 -12.90 -34.50 21.73
N ASN A 53 -13.24 -35.56 21.00
CA ASN A 53 -12.65 -36.89 21.10
C ASN A 53 -12.82 -37.68 19.80
N THR A 54 -12.24 -38.88 19.72
CA THR A 54 -12.25 -39.72 18.52
C THR A 54 -13.54 -40.50 18.30
N THR A 55 -14.43 -40.63 19.29
CA THR A 55 -15.60 -41.52 19.18
C THR A 55 -16.71 -40.99 18.26
N ARG A 56 -16.62 -39.74 17.81
CA ARG A 56 -17.61 -39.12 16.91
C ARG A 56 -17.39 -39.39 15.42
N VAL A 57 -16.16 -39.70 15.01
CA VAL A 57 -15.89 -39.96 13.60
C VAL A 57 -16.54 -41.27 13.17
N ASN A 58 -17.20 -41.26 12.02
CA ASN A 58 -17.88 -42.45 11.49
C ASN A 58 -17.10 -43.11 10.34
N MET A 59 -17.53 -44.31 9.97
CA MET A 59 -16.93 -45.09 8.87
C MET A 59 -16.83 -44.33 7.55
N GLN A 60 -17.86 -43.54 7.18
CA GLN A 60 -17.86 -42.84 5.90
C GLN A 60 -16.81 -41.72 5.87
N GLN A 61 -16.64 -41.01 6.98
CA GLN A 61 -15.60 -40.00 7.14
C GLN A 61 -14.22 -40.64 7.05
N MET A 62 -13.99 -41.75 7.76
CA MET A 62 -12.70 -42.44 7.71
C MET A 62 -12.34 -42.94 6.31
N LEU A 63 -13.29 -43.54 5.59
CA LEU A 63 -13.08 -43.98 4.21
C LEU A 63 -12.78 -42.81 3.27
N HIS A 64 -13.49 -41.68 3.41
CA HIS A 64 -13.23 -40.49 2.61
C HIS A 64 -11.80 -39.95 2.79
N HIS A 65 -11.35 -39.79 4.04
CA HIS A 65 -9.99 -39.34 4.32
C HIS A 65 -8.94 -40.36 3.84
N ALA A 66 -9.23 -41.66 3.98
CA ALA A 66 -8.36 -42.72 3.50
C ALA A 66 -8.19 -42.70 1.97
N GLU A 67 -9.28 -42.51 1.21
CA GLU A 67 -9.22 -42.31 -0.25
C GLU A 67 -8.36 -41.11 -0.65
N CYS A 68 -8.50 -39.98 0.06
CA CYS A 68 -7.72 -38.77 -0.20
C CYS A 68 -6.22 -39.03 -0.06
N VAL A 69 -5.80 -39.71 1.00
CA VAL A 69 -4.40 -40.05 1.25
C VAL A 69 -3.88 -41.09 0.25
N ALA A 70 -4.68 -42.12 -0.07
CA ALA A 70 -4.29 -43.17 -1.02
C ALA A 70 -4.00 -42.64 -2.43
N ARG A 71 -4.69 -41.56 -2.84
CA ARG A 71 -4.40 -40.90 -4.14
C ARG A 71 -3.00 -40.31 -4.18
N ALA A 72 -2.48 -39.82 -3.06
CA ALA A 72 -1.18 -39.18 -2.96
C ALA A 72 -0.02 -40.17 -2.82
N VAL A 73 -0.14 -41.13 -1.90
CA VAL A 73 0.97 -42.00 -1.47
C VAL A 73 1.31 -43.04 -2.55
N LYS A 74 2.60 -43.17 -2.91
CA LYS A 74 3.09 -44.15 -3.89
C LYS A 74 4.06 -45.18 -3.31
N LYS A 75 4.78 -44.83 -2.24
CA LYS A 75 5.83 -45.67 -1.64
C LYS A 75 5.48 -46.14 -0.24
N GLY A 76 4.87 -45.30 0.59
CA GLY A 76 4.55 -45.59 1.99
C GLY A 76 3.57 -46.75 2.19
N PHE A 77 3.62 -47.40 3.35
CA PHE A 77 2.67 -48.43 3.73
C PHE A 77 1.42 -47.81 4.38
N LEU A 78 0.29 -47.81 3.66
CA LEU A 78 -0.97 -47.21 4.10
C LEU A 78 -1.75 -48.08 5.10
N ILE A 79 -2.17 -47.46 6.21
CA ILE A 79 -2.98 -48.06 7.27
C ILE A 79 -4.21 -47.19 7.48
N GLY A 80 -5.41 -47.77 7.46
CA GLY A 80 -6.67 -47.08 7.79
C GLY A 80 -7.20 -47.49 9.16
N ASP A 81 -7.54 -46.54 10.01
CA ASP A 81 -8.11 -46.84 11.33
C ASP A 81 -9.59 -47.21 11.22
N MET A 82 -9.99 -48.30 11.88
CA MET A 82 -11.41 -48.59 12.06
C MET A 82 -11.95 -47.74 13.22
N PRO A 83 -12.92 -46.84 12.98
CA PRO A 83 -13.45 -45.97 14.02
C PRO A 83 -14.31 -46.74 15.02
N PHE A 84 -14.52 -46.14 16.19
CA PHE A 84 -15.39 -46.69 17.22
C PHE A 84 -16.79 -47.05 16.68
N GLY A 85 -17.30 -48.21 17.06
CA GLY A 85 -18.60 -48.75 16.63
C GLY A 85 -18.58 -49.48 15.28
N SER A 86 -17.41 -49.63 14.65
CA SER A 86 -17.28 -50.26 13.33
C SER A 86 -16.79 -51.71 13.35
N TYR A 87 -16.38 -52.26 14.49
CA TYR A 87 -15.84 -53.63 14.57
C TYR A 87 -16.23 -54.41 15.84
N GLU A 88 -16.73 -53.73 16.86
CA GLU A 88 -16.91 -54.26 18.20
C GLU A 88 -18.08 -55.26 18.27
N SER A 89 -19.13 -55.02 17.47
CA SER A 89 -20.39 -55.78 17.57
C SER A 89 -20.31 -57.22 17.09
N SER A 90 -19.48 -57.54 16.09
CA SER A 90 -19.38 -58.89 15.50
C SER A 90 -18.15 -59.05 14.59
N ASN A 91 -17.71 -60.30 14.39
CA ASN A 91 -16.65 -60.64 13.44
C ASN A 91 -17.05 -60.25 12.01
N GLU A 92 -18.32 -60.46 11.65
CA GLU A 92 -18.88 -60.17 10.33
C GLU A 92 -18.82 -58.68 10.01
N LEU A 93 -19.25 -57.81 10.95
CA LEU A 93 -19.17 -56.36 10.77
C LEU A 93 -17.71 -55.91 10.62
N ALA A 94 -16.82 -56.44 11.48
CA ALA A 94 -15.41 -56.08 11.47
C ALA A 94 -14.74 -56.44 10.13
N ILE A 95 -14.99 -57.64 9.59
CA ILE A 95 -14.49 -58.06 8.27
C ILE A 95 -15.07 -57.17 7.17
N GLN A 96 -16.38 -56.92 7.18
CA GLN A 96 -17.03 -56.10 6.16
C GLN A 96 -16.41 -54.70 6.10
N ASN A 97 -16.31 -54.01 7.23
CA ASN A 97 -15.75 -52.67 7.28
C ASN A 97 -14.25 -52.64 6.96
N ALA A 98 -13.48 -53.65 7.40
CA ALA A 98 -12.08 -53.80 7.00
C ALA A 98 -11.93 -53.95 5.47
N MET A 99 -12.77 -54.75 4.82
CA MET A 99 -12.77 -54.90 3.36
C MET A 99 -13.03 -53.57 2.63
N ARG A 100 -13.86 -52.69 3.20
CA ARG A 100 -14.12 -51.37 2.62
C ARG A 100 -12.86 -50.51 2.58
N PHE A 101 -12.05 -50.49 3.65
CA PHE A 101 -10.78 -49.77 3.64
C PHE A 101 -9.82 -50.26 2.55
N ILE A 102 -9.80 -51.57 2.28
CA ILE A 102 -8.95 -52.13 1.23
C ILE A 102 -9.50 -51.81 -0.16
N LYS A 103 -10.79 -52.06 -0.40
CA LYS A 103 -11.42 -51.99 -1.73
C LYS A 103 -11.83 -50.59 -2.15
N GLU A 104 -12.45 -49.84 -1.25
CA GLU A 104 -12.97 -48.49 -1.52
C GLU A 104 -11.84 -47.46 -1.34
N ALA A 105 -11.09 -47.57 -0.24
CA ALA A 105 -10.10 -46.55 0.13
C ALA A 105 -8.64 -46.85 -0.26
N GLY A 106 -8.33 -48.06 -0.76
CA GLY A 106 -6.98 -48.41 -1.22
C GLY A 106 -5.94 -48.54 -0.11
N MET A 107 -6.34 -48.84 1.13
CA MET A 107 -5.42 -49.09 2.24
C MET A 107 -4.75 -50.46 2.11
N HIS A 108 -3.54 -50.62 2.67
CA HIS A 108 -2.84 -51.91 2.71
C HIS A 108 -3.13 -52.72 3.98
N ALA A 109 -3.52 -52.04 5.05
CA ALA A 109 -3.85 -52.63 6.34
C ALA A 109 -4.92 -51.80 7.05
N ILE A 110 -5.54 -52.39 8.08
CA ILE A 110 -6.40 -51.66 9.00
C ILE A 110 -5.77 -51.58 10.40
N LYS A 111 -6.14 -50.58 11.20
CA LYS A 111 -5.83 -50.51 12.63
C LYS A 111 -7.11 -50.71 13.46
N ILE A 112 -7.03 -51.50 14.53
CA ILE A 112 -8.09 -51.63 15.55
C ILE A 112 -7.52 -51.51 16.96
N GLU A 113 -8.34 -51.06 17.90
CA GLU A 113 -7.95 -50.83 19.29
C GLU A 113 -8.53 -51.90 20.23
N GLY A 114 -7.73 -52.30 21.22
CA GLY A 114 -8.16 -53.22 22.27
C GLY A 114 -7.33 -54.50 22.34
N GLY A 115 -7.18 -55.00 23.56
CA GLY A 115 -6.51 -56.28 23.87
C GLY A 115 -7.43 -57.29 24.55
N ASP A 116 -8.73 -57.03 24.61
CA ASP A 116 -9.68 -57.97 25.20
C ASP A 116 -9.95 -59.17 24.28
N GLN A 117 -10.57 -60.21 24.84
CA GLN A 117 -10.80 -61.46 24.13
C GLN A 117 -11.64 -61.26 22.85
N SER A 118 -12.63 -60.36 22.90
CA SER A 118 -13.45 -60.01 21.73
C SER A 118 -12.63 -59.39 20.62
N THR A 119 -11.76 -58.44 20.94
CA THR A 119 -10.92 -57.75 19.95
C THR A 119 -9.89 -58.68 19.35
N ILE A 120 -9.27 -59.54 20.16
CA ILE A 120 -8.35 -60.58 19.69
C ILE A 120 -9.05 -61.52 18.69
N GLU A 121 -10.30 -61.88 18.95
CA GLU A 121 -11.10 -62.67 18.00
C GLU A 121 -11.41 -61.89 16.71
N ARG A 122 -11.60 -60.57 16.78
CA ARG A 122 -11.81 -59.72 15.61
C ARG A 122 -10.54 -59.64 14.77
N VAL A 123 -9.37 -59.46 15.39
CA VAL A 123 -8.06 -59.55 14.71
C VAL A 123 -7.93 -60.88 13.99
N ARG A 124 -8.20 -62.00 14.68
CA ARG A 124 -8.10 -63.34 14.09
C ARG A 124 -9.02 -63.51 12.88
N SER A 125 -10.25 -63.00 12.97
CA SER A 125 -11.24 -63.10 11.90
C SER A 125 -10.86 -62.26 10.68
N ILE A 126 -10.41 -61.01 10.88
CA ILE A 126 -9.99 -60.10 9.80
C ILE A 126 -8.72 -60.63 9.10
N THR A 127 -7.73 -61.08 9.87
CA THR A 127 -6.49 -61.64 9.31
C THR A 127 -6.73 -62.95 8.57
N SER A 128 -7.63 -63.81 9.06
CA SER A 128 -8.05 -65.04 8.36
C SER A 128 -8.77 -64.74 7.05
N ALA A 129 -9.42 -63.58 6.94
CA ALA A 129 -10.00 -63.08 5.69
C ALA A 129 -8.95 -62.46 4.73
N GLY A 130 -7.67 -62.50 5.08
CA GLY A 130 -6.56 -62.03 4.25
C GLY A 130 -6.25 -60.54 4.37
N ILE A 131 -6.81 -59.84 5.35
CA ILE A 131 -6.60 -58.40 5.55
C ILE A 131 -5.55 -58.18 6.65
N PRO A 132 -4.44 -57.48 6.37
CA PRO A 132 -3.44 -57.16 7.39
C PRO A 132 -4.00 -56.25 8.49
N VAL A 133 -3.73 -56.59 9.74
CA VAL A 133 -4.19 -55.85 10.92
C VAL A 133 -3.03 -55.30 11.73
N VAL A 134 -3.07 -54.00 12.01
CA VAL A 134 -2.25 -53.34 13.02
C VAL A 134 -3.06 -53.28 14.30
N ALA A 135 -2.60 -53.92 15.37
CA ALA A 135 -3.30 -53.87 16.66
C ALA A 135 -2.85 -52.63 17.46
N HIS A 136 -3.70 -52.13 18.35
CA HIS A 136 -3.38 -51.01 19.23
C HIS A 136 -3.76 -51.35 20.69
N ILE A 137 -2.78 -51.35 21.59
CA ILE A 137 -2.95 -51.60 23.03
C ILE A 137 -2.16 -50.58 23.87
N GLY A 138 -2.46 -50.53 25.17
CA GLY A 138 -2.02 -49.46 26.06
C GLY A 138 -3.18 -48.50 26.29
N LEU A 139 -2.93 -47.20 26.14
CA LEU A 139 -4.01 -46.21 26.12
C LEU A 139 -4.72 -46.24 24.76
N THR A 140 -5.99 -46.66 24.73
CA THR A 140 -6.83 -46.71 23.53
C THR A 140 -7.84 -45.57 23.53
N PRO A 141 -7.66 -44.51 22.72
CA PRO A 141 -8.51 -43.32 22.74
C PRO A 141 -10.01 -43.60 22.54
N GLN A 142 -10.38 -44.63 21.77
CA GLN A 142 -11.79 -44.97 21.53
C GLN A 142 -12.54 -45.37 22.81
N THR A 143 -11.84 -45.88 23.82
CA THR A 143 -12.42 -46.31 25.10
C THR A 143 -12.11 -45.35 26.25
N VAL A 144 -11.59 -44.15 25.96
CA VAL A 144 -11.08 -43.21 26.98
C VAL A 144 -12.10 -42.85 28.08
N HIS A 145 -13.40 -42.81 27.74
CA HIS A 145 -14.48 -42.57 28.70
C HIS A 145 -14.72 -43.74 29.64
N ALA A 146 -14.53 -44.98 29.16
CA ALA A 146 -14.64 -46.19 29.98
C ALA A 146 -13.42 -46.39 30.88
N THR A 147 -12.24 -45.93 30.45
CA THR A 147 -10.97 -46.09 31.18
C THR A 147 -10.61 -44.91 32.08
N GLY A 148 -11.45 -43.87 32.17
CA GLY A 148 -11.29 -42.77 33.10
C GLY A 148 -10.30 -41.68 32.66
N GLY A 149 -10.09 -41.50 31.35
CA GLY A 149 -9.25 -40.44 30.78
C GLY A 149 -7.90 -40.92 30.20
N TYR A 150 -7.08 -39.96 29.77
CA TYR A 150 -5.77 -40.19 29.15
C TYR A 150 -4.68 -40.47 30.20
N GLN A 151 -4.68 -41.67 30.77
CA GLN A 151 -3.68 -42.11 31.76
C GLN A 151 -2.70 -43.15 31.17
N PRO A 152 -1.41 -43.15 31.60
CA PRO A 152 -0.46 -44.18 31.17
C PRO A 152 -0.83 -45.58 31.68
N PHE A 153 -0.66 -46.60 30.84
CA PHE A 153 -0.94 -48.01 31.14
C PHE A 153 0.33 -48.79 31.48
N GLY A 154 0.21 -49.90 32.22
CA GLY A 154 1.35 -50.77 32.55
C GLY A 154 2.25 -50.22 33.66
N ARG A 155 1.67 -49.45 34.61
CA ARG A 155 2.41 -48.85 35.73
C ARG A 155 2.56 -49.80 36.91
N THR A 156 1.70 -50.80 37.00
CA THR A 156 1.76 -51.88 37.99
C THR A 156 2.24 -53.18 37.34
N GLU A 157 2.76 -54.10 38.16
CA GLU A 157 3.21 -55.43 37.71
C GLU A 157 2.08 -56.20 37.01
N LYS A 158 0.87 -56.18 37.58
CA LYS A 158 -0.32 -56.78 36.97
C LYS A 158 -0.65 -56.15 35.60
N GLU A 159 -0.75 -54.82 35.50
CA GLU A 159 -1.07 -54.16 34.23
C GLU A 159 0.00 -54.42 33.15
N ALA A 160 1.27 -54.44 33.53
CA ALA A 160 2.36 -54.74 32.60
C ALA A 160 2.32 -56.19 32.12
N SER A 161 2.00 -57.14 33.02
CA SER A 161 1.79 -58.55 32.68
C SER A 161 0.58 -58.72 31.76
N ASP A 162 -0.57 -58.12 32.09
CA ASP A 162 -1.78 -58.17 31.29
C ASP A 162 -1.52 -57.61 29.88
N LEU A 163 -0.88 -56.45 29.78
CA LEU A 163 -0.51 -55.84 28.49
C LEU A 163 0.42 -56.74 27.65
N PHE A 164 1.38 -57.42 28.29
CA PHE A 164 2.25 -58.37 27.59
C PHE A 164 1.47 -59.59 27.07
N GLN A 165 0.55 -60.14 27.86
CA GLN A 165 -0.32 -61.24 27.42
C GLN A 165 -1.22 -60.82 26.26
N GLN A 166 -1.79 -59.60 26.32
CA GLN A 166 -2.57 -59.04 25.20
C GLN A 166 -1.72 -58.95 23.93
N ALA A 167 -0.50 -58.43 24.04
CA ALA A 167 0.40 -58.28 22.90
C ALA A 167 0.76 -59.64 22.27
N LEU A 168 1.03 -60.67 23.08
CA LEU A 168 1.24 -62.04 22.61
C LEU A 168 0.00 -62.60 21.91
N ALA A 169 -1.17 -62.47 22.53
CA ALA A 169 -2.42 -62.99 21.97
C ALA A 169 -2.79 -62.31 20.65
N LEU A 170 -2.53 -61.01 20.50
CA LEU A 170 -2.73 -60.27 19.26
C LEU A 170 -1.75 -60.71 18.16
N GLN A 171 -0.50 -61.01 18.52
CA GLN A 171 0.47 -61.60 17.59
C GLN A 171 0.02 -62.99 17.13
N GLU A 172 -0.42 -63.84 18.05
CA GLU A 172 -0.95 -65.18 17.74
C GLU A 172 -2.24 -65.11 16.90
N ALA A 173 -3.05 -64.08 17.10
CA ALA A 173 -4.21 -63.78 16.26
C ALA A 173 -3.84 -63.29 14.85
N GLY A 174 -2.56 -63.01 14.57
CA GLY A 174 -2.07 -62.74 13.22
C GLY A 174 -1.89 -61.26 12.87
N CYS A 175 -1.89 -60.34 13.85
CA CYS A 175 -1.58 -58.94 13.55
C CYS A 175 -0.18 -58.82 12.93
N VAL A 176 0.02 -57.81 12.06
CA VAL A 176 1.29 -57.58 11.36
C VAL A 176 2.20 -56.59 12.07
N MET A 177 1.65 -55.84 13.03
CA MET A 177 2.30 -54.79 13.79
C MET A 177 1.44 -54.44 15.03
N ILE A 178 2.05 -53.96 16.10
CA ILE A 178 1.35 -53.51 17.31
C ILE A 178 1.76 -52.08 17.68
N VAL A 179 0.79 -51.18 17.80
CA VAL A 179 0.97 -49.85 18.40
C VAL A 179 0.87 -49.98 19.92
N LEU A 180 1.83 -49.38 20.62
CA LEU A 180 1.88 -49.26 22.07
C LEU A 180 1.80 -47.78 22.43
N GLU A 181 0.69 -47.36 23.04
CA GLU A 181 0.46 -45.96 23.42
C GLU A 181 0.53 -45.72 24.93
N CYS A 182 1.33 -44.72 25.34
CA CYS A 182 1.51 -44.30 26.72
C CYS A 182 1.90 -45.45 27.70
N VAL A 183 2.88 -46.28 27.31
CA VAL A 183 3.38 -47.41 28.10
C VAL A 183 4.82 -47.13 28.60
N PRO A 184 5.17 -47.41 29.88
CA PRO A 184 6.53 -47.24 30.39
C PRO A 184 7.60 -47.90 29.51
N ASP A 185 8.71 -47.19 29.28
CA ASP A 185 9.77 -47.56 28.35
C ASP A 185 10.35 -48.96 28.60
N LYS A 186 10.52 -49.36 29.87
CA LYS A 186 11.02 -50.69 30.25
C LYS A 186 10.02 -51.81 29.98
N VAL A 187 8.72 -51.55 30.16
CA VAL A 187 7.67 -52.52 29.81
C VAL A 187 7.65 -52.70 28.29
N THR A 188 7.64 -51.59 27.55
CA THR A 188 7.69 -51.58 26.09
C THR A 188 8.94 -52.27 25.53
N GLN A 189 10.09 -52.09 26.17
CA GLN A 189 11.33 -52.80 25.82
C GLN A 189 11.16 -54.33 25.96
N GLN A 190 10.58 -54.79 27.07
CA GLN A 190 10.39 -56.23 27.31
C GLN A 190 9.38 -56.85 26.33
N ILE A 191 8.30 -56.13 26.01
CA ILE A 191 7.31 -56.55 24.99
C ILE A 191 8.00 -56.64 23.63
N THR A 192 8.65 -55.57 23.17
CA THR A 192 9.29 -55.50 21.85
C THR A 192 10.35 -56.57 21.64
N GLN A 193 11.12 -56.93 22.68
CA GLN A 193 12.15 -57.97 22.60
C GLN A 193 11.60 -59.39 22.44
N ARG A 194 10.34 -59.63 22.80
CA ARG A 194 9.71 -60.97 22.81
C ARG A 194 8.74 -61.17 21.66
N LEU A 195 8.24 -60.10 21.06
CA LEU A 195 7.42 -60.17 19.87
C LEU A 195 8.29 -60.35 18.61
N ILE A 196 7.72 -61.07 17.65
CA ILE A 196 8.25 -61.28 16.30
C ILE A 196 7.75 -60.16 15.37
N VAL A 197 6.56 -59.61 15.66
CA VAL A 197 5.98 -58.49 14.91
C VAL A 197 6.55 -57.15 15.39
N PRO A 198 6.73 -56.15 14.49
CA PRO A 198 7.16 -54.83 14.88
C PRO A 198 6.20 -54.17 15.87
N THR A 199 6.77 -53.49 16.86
CA THR A 199 6.08 -52.58 17.78
C THR A 199 6.30 -51.12 17.36
N ILE A 200 5.24 -50.31 17.40
CA ILE A 200 5.32 -48.87 17.13
C ILE A 200 4.91 -48.11 18.39
N GLY A 201 5.77 -47.21 18.86
CA GLY A 201 5.52 -46.43 20.07
C GLY A 201 4.92 -45.07 19.76
N ILE A 202 4.02 -44.63 20.64
CA ILE A 202 3.64 -43.22 20.81
C ILE A 202 3.54 -42.96 22.31
N GLY A 203 4.45 -42.15 22.85
CA GLY A 203 4.61 -42.02 24.31
C GLY A 203 5.07 -43.28 25.04
N SER A 204 5.69 -44.21 24.32
CA SER A 204 6.11 -45.52 24.88
C SER A 204 7.62 -45.73 24.94
N GLY A 205 8.39 -44.64 24.88
CA GLY A 205 9.86 -44.64 24.91
C GLY A 205 10.50 -45.13 23.60
N PRO A 206 11.84 -45.16 23.54
CA PRO A 206 12.57 -45.44 22.30
C PRO A 206 12.77 -46.94 22.02
N HIS A 207 12.44 -47.83 22.96
CA HIS A 207 12.75 -49.26 22.89
C HIS A 207 11.72 -50.09 22.10
N VAL A 208 11.09 -49.46 21.10
CA VAL A 208 10.15 -50.02 20.13
C VAL A 208 10.83 -50.22 18.78
N SER A 209 10.14 -50.85 17.83
CA SER A 209 10.64 -51.04 16.46
C SER A 209 10.51 -49.79 15.60
N GLY A 210 9.63 -48.86 15.99
CA GLY A 210 9.40 -47.60 15.30
C GLY A 210 8.55 -46.63 16.10
N GLN A 211 8.33 -45.42 15.59
CA GLN A 211 7.56 -44.38 16.28
C GLN A 211 6.44 -43.87 15.39
N VAL A 212 5.32 -43.51 16.01
CA VAL A 212 4.22 -42.78 15.36
C VAL A 212 3.96 -41.45 16.06
N LEU A 213 3.69 -40.42 15.28
CA LEU A 213 3.16 -39.14 15.75
C LEU A 213 2.00 -38.69 14.86
N VAL A 214 1.10 -37.91 15.45
CA VAL A 214 0.04 -37.21 14.70
C VAL A 214 0.69 -36.08 13.89
N PHE A 215 0.38 -35.99 12.59
CA PHE A 215 0.94 -34.99 11.68
C PHE A 215 0.82 -33.55 12.20
N HIS A 216 -0.36 -33.21 12.70
CA HIS A 216 -0.68 -31.88 13.22
C HIS A 216 0.11 -31.53 14.49
N ASP A 217 0.30 -32.50 15.40
CA ASP A 217 1.17 -32.34 16.57
C ASP A 217 2.63 -32.20 16.15
N LEU A 218 3.10 -33.05 15.23
CA LEU A 218 4.48 -33.07 14.73
C LEU A 218 4.87 -31.71 14.13
N LEU A 219 3.97 -31.07 13.38
CA LEU A 219 4.19 -29.78 12.73
C LEU A 219 3.77 -28.57 13.58
N GLY A 220 3.17 -28.79 14.75
CA GLY A 220 2.69 -27.72 15.62
C GLY A 220 1.70 -26.80 14.94
N MET A 221 0.59 -27.36 14.43
CA MET A 221 -0.43 -26.61 13.67
C MET A 221 -1.47 -25.88 14.53
N TYR A 222 -1.47 -26.08 15.85
CA TYR A 222 -2.36 -25.43 16.83
C TYR A 222 -1.62 -25.01 18.10
N ASP A 223 -2.20 -24.08 18.86
CA ASP A 223 -1.66 -23.46 20.09
C ASP A 223 -1.97 -24.25 21.37
N ASP A 224 -2.70 -25.37 21.24
CA ASP A 224 -3.10 -26.20 22.37
C ASP A 224 -1.93 -26.95 23.01
N LYS A 225 -2.13 -27.36 24.27
CA LYS A 225 -1.16 -28.13 25.04
C LYS A 225 -0.94 -29.50 24.39
N VAL A 226 0.12 -29.61 23.61
CA VAL A 226 0.60 -30.85 22.98
C VAL A 226 0.87 -31.93 24.05
N PRO A 227 0.55 -33.21 23.80
CA PRO A 227 0.87 -34.30 24.72
C PRO A 227 2.36 -34.32 25.09
N ARG A 228 2.67 -34.63 26.35
CA ARG A 228 4.06 -34.60 26.89
C ARG A 228 5.08 -35.41 26.07
N PHE A 229 4.62 -36.47 25.41
CA PHE A 229 5.47 -37.35 24.61
C PHE A 229 5.76 -36.84 23.21
N CYS A 230 5.01 -35.85 22.72
CA CYS A 230 5.19 -35.35 21.37
C CYS A 230 6.21 -34.21 21.36
N LYS A 231 7.23 -34.37 20.51
CA LYS A 231 8.13 -33.29 20.12
C LYS A 231 7.57 -32.62 18.86
N GLN A 232 7.32 -31.33 18.94
CA GLN A 232 7.08 -30.50 17.76
C GLN A 232 8.39 -30.35 16.97
N PHE A 233 8.38 -30.75 15.70
CA PHE A 233 9.50 -30.58 14.78
C PHE A 233 9.41 -29.26 13.99
N ALA A 234 8.22 -28.63 13.98
CA ALA A 234 7.98 -27.27 13.55
C ALA A 234 6.90 -26.63 14.43
N ASN A 235 6.74 -25.31 14.34
CA ASN A 235 5.58 -24.59 14.87
C ASN A 235 4.93 -23.84 13.71
N LEU A 236 4.06 -24.51 12.97
CA LEU A 236 3.39 -23.93 11.80
C LEU A 236 2.19 -23.05 12.16
N HIS A 237 1.67 -23.15 13.39
CA HIS A 237 0.54 -22.34 13.84
C HIS A 237 0.83 -20.84 13.72
N GLN A 238 1.99 -20.40 14.20
CA GLN A 238 2.36 -18.99 14.16
C GLN A 238 2.60 -18.49 12.71
N PRO A 239 3.41 -19.17 11.86
CA PRO A 239 3.54 -18.81 10.45
C PRO A 239 2.21 -18.77 9.68
N MET A 240 1.27 -19.67 9.97
CA MET A 240 -0.06 -19.63 9.36
C MET A 240 -0.83 -18.37 9.77
N LYS A 241 -0.81 -18.04 11.07
CA LYS A 241 -1.42 -16.79 11.58
C LYS A 241 -0.76 -15.56 10.95
N ASP A 242 0.56 -15.54 10.89
CA ASP A 242 1.32 -14.43 10.33
C ASP A 242 1.00 -14.24 8.84
N ALA A 243 0.95 -15.32 8.06
CA ALA A 243 0.60 -15.28 6.65
C ALA A 243 -0.83 -14.79 6.40
N VAL A 244 -1.81 -15.29 7.18
CA VAL A 244 -3.21 -14.85 7.05
C VAL A 244 -3.39 -13.40 7.50
N ASN A 245 -2.71 -12.99 8.57
CA ASN A 245 -2.73 -11.61 9.04
C ASN A 245 -2.08 -10.66 8.04
N SER A 246 -0.92 -11.03 7.49
CA SER A 246 -0.24 -10.27 6.43
C SER A 246 -1.13 -10.14 5.19
N TYR A 247 -1.73 -11.24 4.71
CA TYR A 247 -2.70 -11.18 3.61
C TYR A 247 -3.88 -10.25 3.94
N ARG A 248 -4.48 -10.39 5.12
CA ARG A 248 -5.58 -9.54 5.57
C ARG A 248 -5.17 -8.06 5.61
N GLU A 249 -3.99 -7.76 6.14
CA GLU A 249 -3.47 -6.40 6.23
C GLU A 249 -3.17 -5.83 4.84
N GLU A 250 -2.55 -6.60 3.95
CA GLU A 250 -2.28 -6.18 2.58
C GLU A 250 -3.57 -5.93 1.79
N VAL A 251 -4.62 -6.74 2.00
CA VAL A 251 -5.94 -6.52 1.40
C VAL A 251 -6.63 -5.28 1.97
N ILE A 252 -6.61 -5.12 3.30
CA ILE A 252 -7.20 -3.96 3.97
C ILE A 252 -6.51 -2.66 3.55
N THR A 253 -5.18 -2.71 3.36
CA THR A 253 -4.35 -1.57 2.95
C THR A 253 -4.37 -1.28 1.46
N GLY A 254 -4.92 -2.19 0.65
CA GLY A 254 -4.81 -2.11 -0.80
C GLY A 254 -3.40 -2.37 -1.33
N ALA A 255 -2.47 -2.88 -0.50
CA ALA A 255 -1.16 -3.33 -0.95
C ALA A 255 -1.27 -4.60 -1.80
N PHE A 256 -2.26 -5.46 -1.53
CA PHE A 256 -2.61 -6.62 -2.33
C PHE A 256 -4.06 -6.53 -2.88
N PRO A 257 -4.28 -6.79 -4.17
CA PRO A 257 -3.27 -7.06 -5.19
C PRO A 257 -2.54 -5.78 -5.64
N ASN A 258 -1.23 -5.87 -5.86
CA ASN A 258 -0.47 -4.83 -6.55
C ASN A 258 -0.48 -5.06 -8.09
N SER A 259 0.35 -4.31 -8.82
CA SER A 259 0.43 -4.41 -10.28
C SER A 259 0.91 -5.76 -10.81
N ASP A 260 1.62 -6.54 -10.01
CA ASP A 260 2.19 -7.84 -10.42
C ASP A 260 1.13 -8.94 -10.35
N TYR A 261 0.13 -8.76 -9.48
CA TYR A 261 -1.01 -9.67 -9.29
C TYR A 261 -2.29 -9.17 -9.98
N THR A 262 -2.18 -8.17 -10.87
CA THR A 262 -3.33 -7.56 -11.56
C THR A 262 -3.22 -7.70 -13.07
N TYR A 263 -4.24 -8.31 -13.71
CA TYR A 263 -4.34 -8.34 -15.16
C TYR A 263 -4.64 -6.96 -15.74
N ARG A 264 -4.00 -6.63 -16.86
CA ARG A 264 -4.15 -5.34 -17.53
C ARG A 264 -5.02 -5.49 -18.78
N ILE A 265 -5.94 -4.55 -18.96
CA ILE A 265 -6.64 -4.37 -20.23
C ILE A 265 -5.83 -3.39 -21.09
N ASP A 266 -5.76 -3.68 -22.39
CA ASP A 266 -5.18 -2.75 -23.35
C ASP A 266 -5.93 -1.41 -23.33
N LYS A 267 -5.21 -0.30 -23.47
CA LYS A 267 -5.77 1.05 -23.34
C LYS A 267 -6.85 1.33 -24.38
N GLN A 268 -6.71 0.80 -25.59
CA GLN A 268 -7.70 0.99 -26.66
C GLN A 268 -8.97 0.19 -26.37
N GLN A 269 -8.83 -1.05 -25.92
CA GLN A 269 -9.96 -1.89 -25.51
C GLN A 269 -10.70 -1.30 -24.30
N LEU A 270 -9.97 -0.75 -23.33
CA LEU A 270 -10.56 -0.06 -22.19
C LEU A 270 -11.38 1.16 -22.62
N SER A 271 -10.87 1.95 -23.57
CA SER A 271 -11.60 3.13 -24.05
C SER A 271 -12.91 2.76 -24.75
N LEU A 272 -12.94 1.68 -25.54
CA LEU A 272 -14.15 1.17 -26.18
C LEU A 272 -15.15 0.65 -25.15
N PHE A 273 -14.67 -0.12 -24.18
CA PHE A 273 -15.51 -0.58 -23.07
C PHE A 273 -16.13 0.59 -22.30
N LEU A 274 -15.35 1.62 -21.95
CA LEU A 274 -15.85 2.79 -21.22
C LEU A 274 -16.85 3.61 -22.04
N SER A 275 -16.74 3.66 -23.38
CA SER A 275 -17.71 4.37 -24.23
C SER A 275 -19.05 3.66 -24.33
N ASP A 276 -19.06 2.34 -24.16
CA ASP A 276 -20.27 1.51 -24.25
C ASP A 276 -21.02 1.45 -22.90
N LEU A 277 -20.41 1.91 -21.81
CA LEU A 277 -21.05 1.93 -20.48
C LEU A 277 -22.02 3.12 -20.33
N PRO A 278 -23.18 2.90 -19.71
CA PRO A 278 -24.06 4.00 -19.34
C PRO A 278 -23.40 4.88 -18.27
N PRO A 279 -23.71 6.20 -18.23
CA PRO A 279 -23.21 7.08 -17.19
C PRO A 279 -23.72 6.62 -15.81
N LEU A 280 -22.86 6.74 -14.79
CA LEU A 280 -23.24 6.45 -13.40
C LEU A 280 -24.40 7.35 -12.96
N THR A 281 -25.34 6.79 -12.20
CA THR A 281 -26.37 7.58 -11.51
C THR A 281 -25.76 8.39 -10.37
N GLN A 282 -26.47 9.43 -9.91
CA GLN A 282 -26.06 10.24 -8.75
C GLN A 282 -25.78 9.38 -7.51
N GLU A 283 -26.61 8.37 -7.25
CA GLU A 283 -26.43 7.44 -6.13
C GLU A 283 -25.18 6.56 -6.29
N GLN A 284 -24.89 6.12 -7.52
CA GLN A 284 -23.67 5.36 -7.82
C GLN A 284 -22.41 6.22 -7.69
N LEU A 285 -22.44 7.47 -8.17
CA LEU A 285 -21.36 8.43 -7.98
C LEU A 285 -21.08 8.70 -6.49
N GLN A 286 -22.13 8.89 -5.70
CA GLN A 286 -22.01 9.09 -4.26
C GLN A 286 -21.39 7.86 -3.57
N ARG A 287 -21.84 6.65 -3.93
CA ARG A 287 -21.28 5.40 -3.40
C ARG A 287 -19.81 5.20 -3.77
N VAL A 288 -19.40 5.50 -5.01
CA VAL A 288 -18.00 5.42 -5.43
C VAL A 288 -17.16 6.39 -4.60
N THR A 289 -17.62 7.63 -4.47
CA THR A 289 -16.92 8.67 -3.70
C THR A 289 -16.79 8.28 -2.22
N GLU A 290 -17.85 7.75 -1.61
CA GLU A 290 -17.84 7.29 -0.21
C GLU A 290 -16.98 6.04 0.00
N ALA A 291 -16.98 5.10 -0.95
CA ALA A 291 -16.18 3.88 -0.91
C ALA A 291 -14.69 4.18 -1.09
N GLU A 292 -14.33 5.07 -2.03
CA GLU A 292 -12.96 5.58 -2.20
C GLU A 292 -12.46 6.24 -0.91
N MET A 293 -13.31 7.06 -0.27
CA MET A 293 -12.99 7.71 1.00
C MET A 293 -12.83 6.71 2.17
N LYS A 294 -13.66 5.66 2.25
CA LYS A 294 -13.55 4.60 3.28
C LYS A 294 -12.34 3.68 3.06
N PHE A 295 -12.04 3.33 1.82
CA PHE A 295 -10.87 2.51 1.48
C PHE A 295 -9.57 3.22 1.88
N LEU A 296 -9.51 4.54 1.67
CA LEU A 296 -8.41 5.39 2.14
C LEU A 296 -8.31 5.48 3.67
N GLN A 297 -9.42 5.28 4.40
CA GLN A 297 -9.46 5.35 5.88
C GLN A 297 -9.22 3.99 6.57
N GLY A 298 -9.56 2.87 5.94
CA GLY A 298 -9.44 1.51 6.51
C GLY A 298 -8.07 0.87 6.29
N SER A 299 -7.28 1.40 5.37
CA SER A 299 -5.94 0.93 5.05
C SER A 299 -4.97 1.25 6.20
N ASN A 300 -4.52 0.22 6.92
CA ASN A 300 -3.48 0.24 7.96
C ASN A 300 -2.08 0.58 7.39
N ILE A 301 -1.97 1.74 6.72
CA ILE A 301 -0.69 2.41 6.53
C ILE A 301 -0.19 2.70 7.95
N GLU A 302 0.94 2.09 8.33
CA GLU A 302 1.67 2.32 9.59
C GLU A 302 1.44 3.74 10.08
N GLN A 303 0.87 3.88 11.29
CA GLN A 303 0.55 5.14 11.95
C GLN A 303 0.82 6.35 11.06
N VAL A 304 -0.10 6.61 10.13
CA VAL A 304 -0.13 7.89 9.44
C VAL A 304 -0.09 8.88 10.59
N HIS A 305 0.99 9.65 10.72
CA HIS A 305 0.99 10.84 11.54
C HIS A 305 -0.01 11.81 10.89
N THR A 306 -1.29 11.49 11.02
CA THR A 306 -2.37 12.41 10.79
C THR A 306 -2.10 13.50 11.80
N PHE A 307 -1.91 14.74 11.32
CA PHE A 307 -2.01 15.90 12.19
C PHE A 307 -3.18 15.67 13.13
N ASP A 308 -2.89 15.62 14.43
CA ASP A 308 -3.92 15.41 15.45
C ASP A 308 -4.99 16.47 15.20
N LYS A 309 -6.18 16.05 14.76
CA LYS A 309 -7.28 16.99 14.43
C LYS A 309 -7.68 17.85 15.63
N ASN A 310 -7.25 17.47 16.84
CA ASN A 310 -7.47 18.21 18.07
C ASN A 310 -6.31 19.16 18.43
N LYS A 311 -5.22 19.19 17.66
CA LYS A 311 -4.09 20.12 17.84
C LYS A 311 -4.03 21.14 16.69
N PRO A 312 -3.95 22.45 16.99
CA PRO A 312 -3.87 23.47 15.96
C PRO A 312 -2.55 23.40 15.18
N LEU A 313 -2.63 23.48 13.86
CA LEU A 313 -1.46 23.49 12.98
C LEU A 313 -0.88 24.89 12.84
N ASN A 314 0.43 25.01 13.08
CA ASN A 314 1.21 26.18 12.72
C ASN A 314 1.58 26.14 11.23
N VAL A 315 1.03 27.07 10.44
CA VAL A 315 1.19 27.17 8.99
C VAL A 315 1.93 28.46 8.64
N LEU A 316 2.99 28.35 7.84
CA LEU A 316 3.73 29.47 7.28
C LEU A 316 3.49 29.54 5.78
N VAL A 317 2.99 30.67 5.29
CA VAL A 317 2.90 30.96 3.86
C VAL A 317 4.04 31.91 3.49
N VAL A 318 4.96 31.43 2.66
CA VAL A 318 6.15 32.17 2.23
C VAL A 318 5.88 32.78 0.85
N GLY A 319 5.72 34.09 0.82
CA GLY A 319 5.27 34.90 -0.30
C GLY A 319 3.79 35.29 -0.13
N ALA A 320 3.52 36.56 0.11
CA ALA A 320 2.19 37.17 0.22
C ALA A 320 1.80 37.96 -1.05
N GLY A 321 2.22 37.47 -2.22
CA GLY A 321 1.69 37.92 -3.51
C GLY A 321 0.25 37.45 -3.73
N ALA A 322 -0.27 37.54 -4.97
CA ALA A 322 -1.67 37.23 -5.26
C ALA A 322 -2.14 35.85 -4.75
N LEU A 323 -1.46 34.76 -5.11
CA LEU A 323 -1.85 33.42 -4.66
C LEU A 323 -1.57 33.18 -3.17
N GLY A 324 -0.45 33.69 -2.65
CA GLY A 324 -0.12 33.60 -1.23
C GLY A 324 -1.15 34.28 -0.33
N SER A 325 -1.58 35.49 -0.70
CA SER A 325 -2.67 36.18 -0.03
C SER A 325 -3.98 35.40 -0.13
N LEU A 326 -4.36 34.91 -1.32
CA LEU A 326 -5.61 34.15 -1.48
C LEU A 326 -5.63 32.88 -0.63
N ILE A 327 -4.56 32.08 -0.68
CA ILE A 327 -4.41 30.85 0.11
C ILE A 327 -4.37 31.18 1.60
N GLY A 328 -3.57 32.17 2.00
CA GLY A 328 -3.49 32.63 3.38
C GLY A 328 -4.84 33.08 3.94
N GLY A 329 -5.58 33.94 3.24
CA GLY A 329 -6.88 34.41 3.72
C GLY A 329 -7.95 33.32 3.76
N LYS A 330 -7.95 32.37 2.81
CA LYS A 330 -8.86 31.22 2.86
C LYS A 330 -8.54 30.28 4.03
N ILE A 331 -7.27 30.04 4.34
CA ILE A 331 -6.85 29.29 5.53
C ILE A 331 -7.21 30.06 6.82
N ALA A 332 -6.94 31.35 6.88
CA ALA A 332 -7.26 32.23 8.01
C ALA A 332 -8.77 32.31 8.33
N SER A 333 -9.62 31.98 7.36
CA SER A 333 -11.07 31.91 7.55
C SER A 333 -11.51 30.78 8.49
N LYS A 334 -10.59 29.92 8.92
CA LYS A 334 -10.82 28.77 9.78
C LYS A 334 -10.08 28.99 11.11
N GLU A 335 -10.76 28.73 12.22
CA GLU A 335 -10.24 29.00 13.58
C GLU A 335 -9.25 27.94 14.09
N PHE A 336 -8.94 26.91 13.29
CA PHE A 336 -8.17 25.73 13.73
C PHE A 336 -6.67 25.80 13.39
N HIS A 337 -6.18 26.89 12.79
CA HIS A 337 -4.79 27.01 12.33
C HIS A 337 -4.14 28.31 12.82
N ASN A 338 -2.90 28.20 13.27
CA ASN A 338 -2.07 29.36 13.56
C ASN A 338 -1.29 29.73 12.30
N LEU A 339 -1.79 30.73 11.58
CA LEU A 339 -1.27 31.11 10.28
C LEU A 339 -0.40 32.35 10.35
N TRP A 340 0.78 32.26 9.73
CA TRP A 340 1.66 33.40 9.44
C TRP A 340 1.94 33.49 7.95
N LEU A 341 1.98 34.73 7.44
CA LEU A 341 2.50 35.06 6.12
C LEU A 341 3.87 35.72 6.28
N TRP A 342 4.77 35.42 5.36
CA TRP A 342 6.04 36.12 5.24
C TRP A 342 6.18 36.68 3.83
N ASP A 343 6.56 37.95 3.71
CA ASP A 343 6.89 38.56 2.42
C ASP A 343 7.92 39.68 2.59
N PRO A 344 8.93 39.79 1.70
CA PRO A 344 9.91 40.87 1.78
C PRO A 344 9.33 42.26 1.45
N TRP A 345 8.18 42.34 0.78
CA TRP A 345 7.60 43.61 0.34
C TRP A 345 6.93 44.36 1.51
N VAL A 346 7.67 45.32 2.06
CA VAL A 346 7.28 46.07 3.27
C VAL A 346 5.90 46.74 3.16
N GLU A 347 5.55 47.32 2.01
CA GLU A 347 4.26 47.99 1.80
C GLU A 347 3.08 47.01 1.88
N GLN A 348 3.23 45.80 1.32
CA GLN A 348 2.23 44.72 1.41
C GLN A 348 2.04 44.31 2.87
N VAL A 349 3.13 44.08 3.58
CA VAL A 349 3.12 43.68 5.00
C VAL A 349 2.46 44.75 5.87
N GLN A 350 2.88 46.01 5.77
CA GLN A 350 2.32 47.11 6.56
C GLN A 350 0.83 47.34 6.25
N THR A 351 0.45 47.28 4.98
CA THR A 351 -0.97 47.44 4.59
C THR A 351 -1.82 46.33 5.18
N MET A 352 -1.37 45.07 5.10
CA MET A 352 -2.09 43.93 5.67
C MET A 352 -2.13 43.96 7.20
N ARG A 353 -1.07 44.42 7.89
CA ARG A 353 -1.09 44.63 9.35
C ARG A 353 -2.12 45.67 9.76
N ASN A 354 -2.16 46.80 9.06
CA ASN A 354 -3.00 47.94 9.43
C ASN A 354 -4.47 47.76 9.06
N LYS A 355 -4.75 47.17 7.89
CA LYS A 355 -6.10 47.12 7.28
C LYS A 355 -6.65 45.70 7.13
N GLY A 356 -5.86 44.66 7.41
CA GLY A 356 -6.18 43.29 7.07
C GLY A 356 -6.02 42.99 5.58
N LEU A 357 -6.22 41.73 5.22
CA LEU A 357 -6.27 41.28 3.83
C LEU A 357 -7.71 41.30 3.31
N THR A 358 -7.96 42.02 2.22
CA THR A 358 -9.25 41.95 1.52
C THR A 358 -9.18 40.98 0.35
N ILE A 359 -10.11 40.01 0.31
CA ILE A 359 -10.29 39.12 -0.84
C ILE A 359 -11.58 39.50 -1.57
N LEU A 360 -11.47 39.88 -2.84
CA LEU A 360 -12.58 40.18 -3.73
C LEU A 360 -13.01 38.91 -4.47
N ASN A 361 -14.29 38.55 -4.36
CA ASN A 361 -14.87 37.43 -5.09
C ASN A 361 -15.07 37.77 -6.58
N HIS A 362 -15.29 36.73 -7.39
CA HIS A 362 -15.49 36.86 -8.84
C HIS A 362 -16.77 37.66 -9.19
N LYS A 363 -17.75 37.75 -8.30
CA LYS A 363 -18.98 38.56 -8.47
C LYS A 363 -18.92 39.77 -7.54
N GLU A 364 -19.16 40.96 -8.07
CA GLU A 364 -19.18 42.23 -7.30
C GLU A 364 -20.29 42.31 -6.25
N SER A 365 -21.24 41.37 -6.25
CA SER A 365 -22.42 41.33 -5.39
C SER A 365 -22.24 40.55 -4.07
N ASP A 366 -21.06 39.99 -3.80
CA ASP A 366 -20.79 39.17 -2.60
C ASP A 366 -20.03 40.00 -1.55
N PRO A 367 -20.25 39.81 -0.23
CA PRO A 367 -19.65 40.65 0.80
C PRO A 367 -18.11 40.61 0.73
N GLN A 368 -17.48 41.78 0.67
CA GLN A 368 -16.03 41.89 0.83
C GLN A 368 -15.64 41.36 2.22
N ARG A 369 -14.81 40.31 2.26
CA ARG A 369 -14.28 39.78 3.52
C ARG A 369 -12.88 40.33 3.76
N VAL A 370 -12.69 40.87 4.97
CA VAL A 370 -11.40 41.35 5.47
C VAL A 370 -10.90 40.34 6.50
N TYR A 371 -9.73 39.76 6.24
CA TYR A 371 -9.08 38.77 7.10
C TYR A 371 -8.00 39.45 7.93
N LYS A 372 -8.03 39.24 9.25
CA LYS A 372 -6.89 39.55 10.12
C LYS A 372 -5.93 38.37 10.07
N ILE A 373 -4.71 38.61 9.63
CA ILE A 373 -3.70 37.57 9.41
C ILE A 373 -2.37 38.07 9.95
N ASN A 374 -1.64 37.22 10.67
CA ASN A 374 -0.28 37.53 11.07
C ASN A 374 0.62 37.55 9.83
N ILE A 375 1.31 38.66 9.60
CA ILE A 375 2.22 38.81 8.47
C ILE A 375 3.46 39.59 8.89
N THR A 376 4.63 39.21 8.39
CA THR A 376 5.90 39.92 8.67
C THR A 376 6.84 39.92 7.48
N SER A 377 7.79 40.87 7.47
CA SER A 377 8.96 40.88 6.59
C SER A 377 10.25 40.53 7.34
N ASP A 378 10.20 40.52 8.67
CA ASP A 378 11.30 40.18 9.57
C ASP A 378 11.17 38.72 10.01
N VAL A 379 12.23 37.94 9.74
CA VAL A 379 12.30 36.53 10.14
C VAL A 379 12.44 36.37 11.65
N ASN A 380 12.99 37.35 12.35
CA ASN A 380 13.17 37.28 13.81
C ASN A 380 11.81 37.26 14.51
N GLU A 381 10.84 38.05 14.02
CA GLU A 381 9.46 37.99 14.51
C GLU A 381 8.82 36.61 14.35
N LEU A 382 9.27 35.77 13.41
CA LEU A 382 8.80 34.39 13.30
C LEU A 382 9.51 33.47 14.28
N THR A 383 10.82 33.65 14.50
CA THR A 383 11.61 32.80 15.40
C THR A 383 11.41 33.11 16.88
N ASP A 384 11.05 34.35 17.21
CA ASP A 384 10.85 34.82 18.59
C ASP A 384 9.49 34.39 19.17
N THR A 385 8.63 33.78 18.36
CA THR A 385 7.25 33.43 18.76
C THR A 385 7.12 32.12 19.56
N ASP A 386 8.20 31.41 19.89
CA ASP A 386 8.19 29.99 20.33
C ASP A 386 7.46 29.03 19.34
N LEU A 387 6.90 29.53 18.23
CA LEU A 387 6.15 28.77 17.25
C LEU A 387 7.11 28.11 16.26
N LYS A 388 7.04 26.79 16.18
CA LYS A 388 7.63 26.02 15.10
C LYS A 388 6.54 25.63 14.10
N PHE A 389 6.80 25.86 12.81
CA PHE A 389 5.80 25.66 11.76
C PHE A 389 5.82 24.21 11.25
N HIS A 390 4.67 23.55 11.27
CA HIS A 390 4.54 22.18 10.76
C HIS A 390 4.43 22.17 9.23
N VAL A 391 3.92 23.25 8.64
CA VAL A 391 3.73 23.38 7.20
C VAL A 391 4.30 24.70 6.71
N ALA A 392 5.18 24.66 5.70
CA ALA A 392 5.62 25.83 4.95
C ALA A 392 5.13 25.75 3.50
N ILE A 393 4.19 26.63 3.11
CA ILE A 393 3.70 26.74 1.74
C ILE A 393 4.48 27.84 1.01
N VAL A 394 5.23 27.46 -0.01
CA VAL A 394 6.10 28.37 -0.77
C VAL A 394 5.44 28.79 -2.08
N LEU A 395 5.19 30.10 -2.24
CA LEU A 395 4.43 30.74 -3.33
C LEU A 395 5.14 31.98 -3.91
N THR A 396 6.46 32.06 -3.78
CA THR A 396 7.27 33.18 -4.28
C THR A 396 7.40 33.21 -5.80
N LYS A 397 7.46 34.39 -6.41
CA LYS A 397 7.82 34.53 -7.84
C LYS A 397 9.33 34.34 -8.01
N GLY A 398 9.73 33.10 -8.21
CA GLY A 398 11.14 32.69 -8.16
C GLY A 398 11.59 32.54 -6.70
N PHE A 399 11.93 31.32 -6.32
CA PHE A 399 12.44 31.04 -4.99
C PHE A 399 13.77 31.76 -4.77
N SER A 400 13.82 32.63 -3.75
CA SER A 400 15.02 33.38 -3.38
C SER A 400 15.70 32.72 -2.18
N ARG A 401 17.03 32.89 -2.08
CA ARG A 401 17.80 32.45 -0.90
C ARG A 401 17.20 32.97 0.42
N ARG A 402 16.61 34.17 0.41
CA ARG A 402 15.95 34.77 1.58
C ARG A 402 14.69 33.98 1.99
N ALA A 403 13.85 33.59 1.04
CA ALA A 403 12.70 32.74 1.30
C ALA A 403 13.12 31.36 1.85
N ALA A 404 14.23 30.80 1.33
CA ALA A 404 14.79 29.56 1.83
C ALA A 404 15.26 29.65 3.28
N GLN A 405 15.98 30.71 3.63
CA GLN A 405 16.44 30.95 4.99
C GLN A 405 15.28 31.10 6.00
N VAL A 406 14.17 31.69 5.56
CA VAL A 406 12.96 31.81 6.39
C VAL A 406 12.37 30.43 6.66
N VAL A 407 12.21 29.60 5.62
CA VAL A 407 11.73 28.22 5.79
C VAL A 407 12.68 27.42 6.69
N ASP A 408 13.98 27.45 6.42
CA ASP A 408 15.01 26.69 7.15
C ASP A 408 15.04 27.02 8.66
N LYS A 409 14.84 28.30 9.03
CA LYS A 409 14.86 28.74 10.43
C LYS A 409 13.58 28.47 11.20
N CYS A 410 12.43 28.56 10.53
CA CYS A 410 11.12 28.60 11.18
C CYS A 410 10.41 27.24 11.18
N LEU A 411 10.76 26.35 10.25
CA LEU A 411 10.12 25.04 10.12
C LEU A 411 10.43 24.14 11.34
N HIS A 412 9.44 23.34 11.74
CA HIS A 412 9.55 22.41 12.85
C HIS A 412 10.61 21.34 12.56
N PRO A 413 11.60 21.07 13.45
CA PRO A 413 12.83 20.32 13.17
C PRO A 413 12.69 18.80 12.95
N THR A 414 11.54 18.21 13.27
CA THR A 414 11.26 16.78 13.00
C THR A 414 9.97 16.56 12.20
N GLU A 415 8.92 17.32 12.51
CA GLU A 415 7.59 17.17 11.90
C GLU A 415 7.30 18.07 10.69
N GLY A 416 8.15 19.06 10.41
CA GLY A 416 7.87 20.06 9.37
C GLY A 416 7.93 19.54 7.93
N VAL A 417 6.97 19.95 7.10
CA VAL A 417 6.90 19.71 5.64
C VAL A 417 6.91 21.02 4.85
N VAL A 418 7.59 21.02 3.71
CA VAL A 418 7.55 22.14 2.74
C VAL A 418 6.73 21.74 1.52
N VAL A 419 5.82 22.60 1.10
CA VAL A 419 5.03 22.44 -0.13
C VAL A 419 5.35 23.59 -1.06
N THR A 420 5.82 23.28 -2.27
CA THR A 420 6.01 24.32 -3.28
C THR A 420 4.87 24.34 -4.27
N LEU A 421 4.18 25.48 -4.34
CA LEU A 421 3.07 25.74 -5.25
C LEU A 421 3.44 26.75 -6.35
N GLN A 422 4.74 26.89 -6.61
CA GLN A 422 5.31 27.84 -7.57
C GLN A 422 5.11 27.34 -9.01
N ASN A 423 5.00 28.27 -9.97
CA ASN A 423 5.06 27.91 -11.39
C ASN A 423 6.48 27.47 -11.78
N GLY A 424 6.60 26.75 -12.89
CA GLY A 424 7.88 26.26 -13.38
C GLY A 424 8.23 24.86 -12.90
N VAL A 425 9.44 24.41 -13.23
CA VAL A 425 10.04 23.14 -12.80
C VAL A 425 11.35 23.39 -12.04
N GLY A 426 11.83 22.42 -11.29
CA GLY A 426 13.08 22.55 -10.52
C GLY A 426 12.94 23.20 -9.14
N ASN A 427 11.72 23.60 -8.75
CA ASN A 427 11.48 24.32 -7.49
C ASN A 427 11.81 23.47 -6.25
N LYS A 428 11.49 22.17 -6.29
CA LYS A 428 11.79 21.23 -5.20
C LYS A 428 13.28 21.13 -4.93
N GLU A 429 14.07 20.96 -5.99
CA GLU A 429 15.52 20.82 -5.94
C GLU A 429 16.19 22.11 -5.44
N MET A 430 15.68 23.27 -5.88
CA MET A 430 16.18 24.57 -5.40
C MET A 430 15.90 24.80 -3.92
N ILE A 431 14.72 24.43 -3.44
CA ILE A 431 14.39 24.50 -2.02
C ILE A 431 15.33 23.58 -1.24
N LEU A 432 15.43 22.31 -1.65
CA LEU A 432 16.30 21.32 -0.99
C LEU A 432 17.76 21.78 -0.90
N ASN A 433 18.30 22.41 -1.96
CA ASN A 433 19.68 22.90 -1.97
C ASN A 433 19.97 24.05 -1.00
N GLU A 434 18.95 24.78 -0.56
CA GLU A 434 19.10 25.94 0.33
C GLU A 434 18.69 25.65 1.79
N LEU A 435 18.04 24.51 2.07
CA LEU A 435 17.75 24.06 3.44
C LEU A 435 19.02 23.44 4.05
N LYS A 436 19.66 24.16 4.98
CA LYS A 436 20.98 23.80 5.54
C LYS A 436 20.94 23.35 6.98
N GLN A 437 20.04 23.91 7.79
CA GLN A 437 19.90 23.54 9.20
C GLN A 437 19.17 22.21 9.37
N VAL A 438 18.45 21.77 8.32
CA VAL A 438 17.51 20.67 8.41
C VAL A 438 17.73 19.71 7.24
N THR A 439 18.58 18.71 7.43
CA THR A 439 18.84 17.68 6.40
C THR A 439 17.66 16.70 6.30
N ASN A 440 17.42 16.18 5.09
CA ASN A 440 16.49 15.07 4.81
C ASN A 440 14.97 15.34 4.97
N ARG A 441 14.49 16.56 4.69
CA ARG A 441 13.05 16.89 4.82
C ARG A 441 12.20 16.64 3.58
N PRO A 442 10.91 16.31 3.78
CA PRO A 442 9.94 16.20 2.70
C PRO A 442 9.68 17.59 2.09
N VAL A 443 10.03 17.73 0.82
CA VAL A 443 9.61 18.86 -0.02
C VAL A 443 8.66 18.31 -1.07
N LEU A 444 7.37 18.61 -0.92
CA LEU A 444 6.33 18.20 -1.84
C LEU A 444 6.15 19.23 -2.95
N ARG A 445 6.00 18.74 -4.18
CA ARG A 445 5.58 19.56 -5.31
C ARG A 445 4.07 19.76 -5.29
N GLY A 446 3.59 20.88 -5.80
CA GLY A 446 2.18 21.05 -6.05
C GLY A 446 1.89 21.98 -7.22
N LEU A 447 0.68 21.84 -7.74
CA LEU A 447 0.20 22.47 -8.94
C LEU A 447 -1.08 23.23 -8.62
N VAL A 448 -1.13 24.51 -8.96
CA VAL A 448 -2.30 25.37 -8.72
C VAL A 448 -2.90 25.80 -10.05
N TYR A 449 -4.19 25.55 -10.24
CA TYR A 449 -4.97 26.05 -11.39
C TYR A 449 -5.81 27.29 -11.08
N ILE A 450 -5.83 27.71 -9.81
CA ILE A 450 -6.54 28.89 -9.35
C ILE A 450 -5.85 30.15 -9.88
N GLY A 451 -6.63 31.08 -10.42
CA GLY A 451 -6.15 32.40 -10.82
C GLY A 451 -6.44 33.43 -9.74
N ALA A 452 -5.43 34.22 -9.37
CA ALA A 452 -5.57 35.36 -8.47
C ALA A 452 -4.84 36.58 -9.04
N THR A 453 -5.42 37.76 -8.86
CA THR A 453 -4.80 39.04 -9.25
C THR A 453 -4.60 39.89 -8.00
N LEU A 454 -3.37 40.33 -7.76
CA LEU A 454 -3.11 41.34 -6.74
C LEU A 454 -3.47 42.71 -7.33
N ILE A 455 -4.54 43.33 -6.81
CA ILE A 455 -5.05 44.60 -7.33
C ILE A 455 -4.19 45.76 -6.82
N LYS A 456 -3.92 45.75 -5.51
CA LYS A 456 -3.05 46.70 -4.81
C LYS A 456 -2.62 46.07 -3.47
N PRO A 457 -1.70 46.69 -2.72
CA PRO A 457 -1.30 46.16 -1.43
C PRO A 457 -2.49 45.81 -0.52
N GLY A 458 -2.49 44.58 0.03
CA GLY A 458 -3.56 44.06 0.89
C GLY A 458 -4.90 43.74 0.21
N ILE A 459 -5.03 43.86 -1.13
CA ILE A 459 -6.26 43.53 -1.86
C ILE A 459 -5.99 42.57 -3.01
N VAL A 460 -6.55 41.38 -2.93
CA VAL A 460 -6.48 40.34 -3.98
C VAL A 460 -7.86 40.02 -4.54
N LYS A 461 -7.94 39.77 -5.84
CA LYS A 461 -9.14 39.31 -6.54
C LYS A 461 -8.98 37.85 -6.98
N GLN A 462 -9.95 37.00 -6.67
CA GLN A 462 -10.04 35.66 -7.24
C GLN A 462 -10.64 35.74 -8.65
N ASN A 463 -9.91 35.21 -9.65
CA ASN A 463 -10.24 35.38 -11.06
C ASN A 463 -11.25 34.35 -11.61
N SER A 464 -11.68 33.34 -10.84
CA SER A 464 -12.59 32.30 -11.34
C SER A 464 -13.63 31.83 -10.32
N ARG A 465 -14.82 31.43 -10.84
CA ARG A 465 -15.99 30.95 -10.09
C ARG A 465 -15.87 29.53 -9.52
N ARG A 466 -15.08 28.64 -10.14
CA ARG A 466 -14.87 27.27 -9.66
C ARG A 466 -13.74 27.28 -8.64
N ASP A 467 -13.90 26.51 -7.57
CA ASP A 467 -12.78 26.06 -6.74
C ASP A 467 -11.90 25.20 -7.63
N LYS A 468 -10.98 25.86 -8.33
CA LYS A 468 -10.03 25.19 -9.21
C LYS A 468 -9.03 24.44 -8.36
N GLU A 469 -8.43 23.46 -9.01
CA GLU A 469 -7.73 22.39 -8.36
C GLU A 469 -6.35 22.82 -7.82
N ILE A 470 -6.05 22.40 -6.59
CA ILE A 470 -4.68 22.30 -6.06
C ILE A 470 -4.32 20.82 -6.05
N ILE A 471 -3.32 20.44 -6.85
CA ILE A 471 -2.82 19.08 -6.90
C ILE A 471 -1.51 19.01 -6.13
N LEU A 472 -1.39 18.10 -5.16
CA LEU A 472 -0.14 17.87 -4.44
C LEU A 472 0.53 16.58 -4.92
N GLU A 473 1.86 16.52 -4.84
CA GLU A 473 2.64 15.29 -4.96
C GLU A 473 2.11 14.27 -3.94
N TYR A 474 1.77 13.07 -4.42
CA TYR A 474 1.30 12.01 -3.53
C TYR A 474 2.45 11.54 -2.64
N ASP A 475 2.27 11.78 -1.35
CA ASP A 475 3.10 11.26 -0.27
C ASP A 475 2.16 10.81 0.85
N PRO A 476 2.14 9.51 1.21
CA PRO A 476 1.15 8.98 2.15
C PRO A 476 1.27 9.61 3.54
N GLN A 477 2.47 10.03 3.94
CA GLN A 477 2.72 10.62 5.25
C GLN A 477 2.35 12.10 5.28
N TYR A 478 2.69 12.86 4.23
CA TYR A 478 2.64 14.32 4.27
C TYR A 478 1.52 14.94 3.42
N SER A 479 1.12 14.31 2.30
CA SER A 479 0.14 14.92 1.38
C SER A 479 -1.29 14.92 1.94
N ILE A 480 -1.72 13.83 2.60
CA ILE A 480 -3.10 13.67 3.10
C ILE A 480 -3.49 14.77 4.09
N PRO A 481 -2.68 15.07 5.13
CA PRO A 481 -3.09 16.06 6.11
C PRO A 481 -3.12 17.49 5.53
N LEU A 482 -2.25 17.78 4.56
CA LEU A 482 -2.25 19.04 3.81
C LEU A 482 -3.50 19.20 2.93
N LEU A 483 -3.96 18.09 2.32
CA LEU A 483 -5.18 18.10 1.52
C LEU A 483 -6.41 18.43 2.38
N SER A 484 -6.52 17.84 3.58
CA SER A 484 -7.62 18.15 4.51
C SER A 484 -7.65 19.65 4.83
N MET A 485 -6.51 20.24 5.18
CA MET A 485 -6.39 21.68 5.47
C MET A 485 -6.81 22.55 4.27
N LEU A 486 -6.37 22.20 3.05
CA LEU A 486 -6.74 22.94 1.84
C LEU A 486 -8.24 22.79 1.50
N GLN A 487 -8.80 21.59 1.67
CA GLN A 487 -10.21 21.32 1.44
C GLN A 487 -11.10 22.06 2.45
N GLU A 488 -10.72 22.07 3.73
CA GLU A 488 -11.38 22.83 4.78
C GLU A 488 -11.35 24.34 4.51
N ALA A 489 -10.24 24.85 3.97
CA ALA A 489 -10.11 26.22 3.48
C ALA A 489 -10.94 26.51 2.19
N GLY A 490 -11.64 25.52 1.65
CA GLY A 490 -12.52 25.66 0.50
C GLY A 490 -11.77 25.62 -0.84
N PHE A 491 -10.74 24.79 -0.95
CA PHE A 491 -10.09 24.45 -2.22
C PHE A 491 -10.48 23.04 -2.67
N ALA A 492 -10.71 22.86 -3.97
CA ALA A 492 -10.70 21.52 -4.54
C ALA A 492 -9.24 21.04 -4.56
N ALA A 493 -8.87 20.14 -3.65
CA ALA A 493 -7.50 19.65 -3.55
C ALA A 493 -7.45 18.13 -3.58
N HIS A 494 -6.50 17.56 -4.32
CA HIS A 494 -6.24 16.12 -4.37
C HIS A 494 -4.75 15.82 -4.55
N ALA A 495 -4.32 14.57 -4.33
CA ALA A 495 -2.94 14.15 -4.53
C ALA A 495 -2.75 13.37 -5.84
N SER A 496 -1.62 13.59 -6.50
CA SER A 496 -1.27 12.94 -7.76
C SER A 496 0.04 12.16 -7.65
N LYS A 497 -0.01 10.88 -8.04
CA LYS A 497 1.18 10.03 -8.22
C LYS A 497 2.00 10.40 -9.47
N ASP A 498 1.48 11.28 -10.33
CA ASP A 498 2.10 11.70 -11.58
C ASP A 498 2.20 13.24 -11.69
N ILE A 499 2.53 13.87 -10.56
CA ILE A 499 2.60 15.32 -10.46
C ILE A 499 3.66 15.93 -11.41
N SER A 500 4.75 15.20 -11.71
CA SER A 500 5.80 15.63 -12.63
C SER A 500 5.23 15.90 -14.03
N THR A 501 4.46 14.94 -14.57
CA THR A 501 3.84 15.07 -15.88
C THR A 501 2.86 16.24 -15.91
N GLN A 502 2.00 16.38 -14.90
CA GLN A 502 1.02 17.46 -14.83
C GLN A 502 1.64 18.86 -14.68
N ILE A 503 2.70 18.99 -13.88
CA ILE A 503 3.49 20.24 -13.78
C ILE A 503 4.05 20.58 -15.15
N PHE A 504 4.58 19.59 -15.86
CA PHE A 504 5.16 19.81 -17.19
C PHE A 504 4.10 20.19 -18.23
N GLU A 505 2.90 19.58 -18.22
CA GLU A 505 1.78 19.98 -19.10
C GLU A 505 1.43 21.47 -18.91
N LYS A 506 1.28 21.90 -17.66
CA LYS A 506 1.04 23.32 -17.35
C LYS A 506 2.23 24.19 -17.74
N LEU A 507 3.46 23.70 -17.59
CA LEU A 507 4.67 24.42 -18.02
C LEU A 507 4.65 24.68 -19.54
N ILE A 508 4.34 23.69 -20.37
CA ILE A 508 4.31 23.87 -21.84
C ILE A 508 3.27 24.94 -22.23
N VAL A 509 2.07 24.90 -21.63
CA VAL A 509 1.03 25.91 -21.84
C VAL A 509 1.59 27.31 -21.54
N ASN A 510 2.24 27.46 -20.38
CA ASN A 510 2.84 28.72 -19.97
C ASN A 510 3.98 29.18 -20.89
N CYS A 511 4.84 28.26 -21.36
CA CYS A 511 5.94 28.58 -22.28
C CYS A 511 5.42 29.12 -23.61
N ALA A 512 4.30 28.59 -24.09
CA ALA A 512 3.70 28.97 -25.36
C ALA A 512 2.84 30.25 -25.28
N ILE A 513 2.10 30.46 -24.19
CA ILE A 513 1.12 31.56 -24.09
C ILE A 513 1.73 32.79 -23.41
N ASN A 514 2.38 32.62 -22.26
CA ASN A 514 2.75 33.74 -21.38
C ASN A 514 3.74 34.73 -22.02
N PRO A 515 4.89 34.30 -22.59
CA PRO A 515 5.82 35.25 -23.19
C PRO A 515 5.27 35.92 -24.45
N LEU A 516 4.53 35.19 -25.29
CA LEU A 516 3.93 35.77 -26.50
C LEU A 516 2.88 36.84 -26.15
N THR A 517 1.95 36.53 -25.23
CA THR A 517 0.95 37.53 -24.79
C THR A 517 1.59 38.75 -24.12
N ALA A 518 2.70 38.56 -23.39
CA ALA A 518 3.43 39.65 -22.75
C ALA A 518 4.15 40.56 -23.76
N LEU A 519 4.83 39.98 -24.75
CA LEU A 519 5.56 40.72 -25.79
C LEU A 519 4.60 41.48 -26.71
N PHE A 520 3.51 40.84 -27.17
CA PHE A 520 2.56 41.45 -28.10
C PHE A 520 1.47 42.29 -27.42
N GLY A 521 1.32 42.18 -26.09
CA GLY A 521 0.29 42.89 -25.35
C GLY A 521 -1.13 42.41 -25.68
N LEU A 522 -1.31 41.10 -25.82
CA LEU A 522 -2.56 40.47 -26.26
C LEU A 522 -3.18 39.61 -25.17
N LYS A 523 -4.52 39.45 -25.18
CA LYS A 523 -5.18 38.42 -24.36
C LYS A 523 -4.94 37.03 -24.95
N ASN A 524 -5.16 35.99 -24.14
CA ASN A 524 -4.95 34.60 -24.56
C ASN A 524 -5.74 34.23 -25.84
N GLY A 525 -6.99 34.71 -25.97
CA GLY A 525 -7.84 34.36 -27.12
C GLY A 525 -7.40 35.00 -28.43
N GLU A 526 -6.76 36.16 -28.37
CA GLU A 526 -6.28 36.90 -29.55
C GLU A 526 -5.05 36.22 -30.16
N LEU A 527 -4.20 35.63 -29.31
CA LEU A 527 -3.09 34.79 -29.75
C LEU A 527 -3.59 33.60 -30.60
N ALA A 528 -4.73 33.02 -30.23
CA ALA A 528 -5.28 31.84 -30.90
C ALA A 528 -5.81 32.11 -32.32
N GLN A 529 -6.13 33.37 -32.64
CA GLN A 529 -6.75 33.76 -33.91
C GLN A 529 -5.74 34.06 -35.03
N ASN A 530 -4.45 34.23 -34.70
CA ASN A 530 -3.42 34.57 -35.68
C ASN A 530 -2.66 33.31 -36.15
N PRO A 531 -2.72 32.96 -37.45
CA PRO A 531 -2.03 31.77 -37.98
C PRO A 531 -0.51 31.78 -37.77
N LYS A 532 0.13 32.94 -37.80
CA LYS A 532 1.58 33.07 -37.52
C LYS A 532 1.89 32.82 -36.05
N MET A 533 1.02 33.24 -35.13
CA MET A 533 1.15 32.93 -33.71
C MET A 533 0.99 31.43 -33.44
N ARG A 534 0.06 30.77 -34.13
CA ARG A 534 -0.08 29.30 -34.05
C ARG A 534 1.21 28.59 -34.46
N SER A 535 1.89 29.05 -35.51
CA SER A 535 3.18 28.48 -35.94
C SER A 535 4.28 28.69 -34.89
N LEU A 536 4.34 29.86 -34.25
CA LEU A 536 5.27 30.10 -33.13
C LEU A 536 4.99 29.17 -31.95
N VAL A 537 3.72 29.03 -31.55
CA VAL A 537 3.29 28.08 -30.50
C VAL A 537 3.77 26.68 -30.83
N MET A 538 3.56 26.20 -32.06
CA MET A 538 3.95 24.85 -32.46
C MET A 538 5.47 24.62 -32.33
N ASN A 539 6.29 25.61 -32.70
CA ASN A 539 7.74 25.51 -32.56
C ASN A 539 8.19 25.50 -31.09
N ILE A 540 7.61 26.37 -30.26
CA ILE A 540 7.89 26.43 -28.82
C ILE A 540 7.51 25.11 -28.15
N VAL A 541 6.33 24.58 -28.47
CA VAL A 541 5.84 23.30 -27.98
C VAL A 541 6.75 22.15 -28.40
N GLY A 542 7.17 22.13 -29.67
CA GLY A 542 8.09 21.12 -30.18
C GLY A 542 9.40 21.06 -29.39
N GLU A 543 9.96 22.22 -29.00
CA GLU A 543 11.12 22.28 -28.12
C GLU A 543 10.84 21.78 -26.71
N CYS A 544 9.72 22.19 -26.11
CA CYS A 544 9.36 21.69 -24.78
C CYS A 544 9.17 20.17 -24.80
N VAL A 545 8.54 19.60 -25.82
CA VAL A 545 8.36 18.15 -25.98
C VAL A 545 9.72 17.44 -26.13
N LYS A 546 10.68 18.01 -26.89
CA LYS A 546 12.05 17.47 -26.97
C LYS A 546 12.71 17.40 -25.59
N VAL A 547 12.57 18.45 -24.77
CA VAL A 547 13.10 18.48 -23.40
C VAL A 547 12.35 17.51 -22.48
N ALA A 548 11.03 17.41 -22.62
CA ALA A 548 10.23 16.43 -21.88
C ALA A 548 10.77 15.02 -22.11
N ARG A 549 11.11 14.70 -23.37
CA ARG A 549 11.58 13.38 -23.80
C ARG A 549 12.88 12.93 -23.13
N THR A 550 13.66 13.84 -22.55
CA THR A 550 14.88 13.49 -21.82
C THR A 550 14.65 13.20 -20.33
N ASP A 551 13.50 13.56 -19.78
CA ASP A 551 13.18 13.38 -18.37
C ASP A 551 12.33 12.11 -18.16
N LYS A 552 12.91 11.10 -17.52
CA LYS A 552 12.25 9.81 -17.24
C LYS A 552 11.07 9.93 -16.26
N SER A 553 10.96 11.04 -15.52
CA SER A 553 9.85 11.29 -14.60
C SER A 553 8.59 11.80 -15.30
N ILE A 554 8.69 12.16 -16.59
CA ILE A 554 7.57 12.60 -17.41
C ILE A 554 7.10 11.42 -18.25
N LYS A 555 5.80 11.10 -18.21
CA LYS A 555 5.24 10.01 -19.03
C LYS A 555 4.88 10.52 -20.42
N LEU A 556 5.69 10.14 -21.40
CA LEU A 556 5.77 10.79 -22.72
C LEU A 556 4.83 10.22 -23.79
N GLU A 557 4.19 9.08 -23.53
CA GLU A 557 3.39 8.30 -24.49
C GLU A 557 2.24 9.09 -25.15
N THR A 558 1.93 10.30 -24.67
CA THR A 558 0.81 11.14 -25.09
C THR A 558 1.21 12.44 -25.81
N TYR A 559 2.51 12.72 -26.00
CA TYR A 559 3.01 14.02 -26.49
C TYR A 559 3.45 13.99 -27.96
N GLU A 560 2.48 14.17 -28.85
CA GLU A 560 2.72 14.61 -30.22
C GLU A 560 2.68 16.14 -30.29
N PRO A 561 3.71 16.85 -30.77
CA PRO A 561 3.76 18.31 -30.78
C PRO A 561 2.52 18.97 -31.39
N GLU A 562 1.96 18.39 -32.45
CA GLU A 562 0.75 18.84 -33.13
C GLU A 562 -0.47 18.77 -32.19
N LYS A 563 -0.67 17.62 -31.55
CA LYS A 563 -1.79 17.39 -30.62
C LYS A 563 -1.66 18.26 -29.35
N VAL A 564 -0.44 18.43 -28.86
CA VAL A 564 -0.16 19.30 -27.71
C VAL A 564 -0.44 20.77 -28.08
N THR A 565 -0.04 21.18 -29.28
CA THR A 565 -0.35 22.52 -29.81
C THR A 565 -1.86 22.74 -29.87
N GLU A 566 -2.63 21.80 -30.40
CA GLU A 566 -4.10 21.90 -30.45
C GLU A 566 -4.73 22.07 -29.07
N LYS A 567 -4.26 21.30 -28.08
CA LYS A 567 -4.71 21.45 -26.68
C LYS A 567 -4.40 22.84 -26.13
N ILE A 568 -3.20 23.37 -26.37
CA ILE A 568 -2.80 24.71 -25.91
C ILE A 568 -3.66 25.79 -26.57
N MET A 569 -3.94 25.65 -27.86
CA MET A 569 -4.82 26.58 -28.58
C MET A 569 -6.26 26.52 -28.03
N ALA A 570 -6.75 25.34 -27.63
CA ALA A 570 -8.03 25.20 -26.93
C ALA A 570 -8.02 25.85 -25.54
N VAL A 571 -6.90 25.76 -24.80
CA VAL A 571 -6.72 26.50 -23.53
C VAL A 571 -6.75 28.01 -23.77
N ALA A 572 -6.05 28.50 -24.78
CA ALA A 572 -6.05 29.91 -25.16
C ALA A 572 -7.46 30.41 -25.52
N HIS A 573 -8.24 29.58 -26.23
CA HIS A 573 -9.63 29.89 -26.59
C HIS A 573 -10.58 29.86 -25.39
N SER A 574 -10.52 28.82 -24.56
CA SER A 574 -11.38 28.70 -23.36
C SER A 574 -11.05 29.74 -22.28
N THR A 575 -9.84 30.28 -22.31
CA THR A 575 -9.38 31.39 -21.46
C THR A 575 -9.28 32.71 -22.23
N SER A 576 -10.07 32.88 -23.29
CA SER A 576 -9.92 33.97 -24.27
C SER A 576 -9.85 35.38 -23.67
N HIS A 577 -10.61 35.64 -22.61
CA HIS A 577 -10.64 36.95 -21.93
C HIS A 577 -9.53 37.14 -20.88
N ASN A 578 -8.75 36.11 -20.57
CA ASN A 578 -7.71 36.17 -19.55
C ASN A 578 -6.44 36.86 -20.07
N ILE A 579 -5.79 37.55 -19.13
CA ILE A 579 -4.45 38.10 -19.27
C ILE A 579 -3.50 37.14 -18.54
N SER A 580 -2.41 36.74 -19.20
CA SER A 580 -1.40 35.86 -18.59
C SER A 580 -0.69 36.55 -17.42
N SER A 581 -0.12 35.78 -16.49
CA SER A 581 0.62 36.35 -15.34
C SER A 581 1.77 37.25 -15.80
N MET A 582 2.49 36.82 -16.84
CA MET A 582 3.60 37.56 -17.42
C MET A 582 3.16 38.85 -18.10
N TYR A 583 2.04 38.84 -18.84
CA TYR A 583 1.52 40.07 -19.43
C TYR A 583 1.00 41.04 -18.36
N SER A 584 0.37 40.53 -17.29
CA SER A 584 -0.03 41.35 -16.14
C SER A 584 1.17 42.07 -15.51
N ASP A 585 2.31 41.38 -15.35
CA ASP A 585 3.55 41.98 -14.84
C ASP A 585 4.10 43.06 -15.78
N ILE A 586 4.14 42.81 -17.10
CA ILE A 586 4.53 43.81 -18.10
C ILE A 586 3.60 45.03 -18.09
N LYS A 587 2.29 44.84 -17.92
CA LYS A 587 1.34 45.94 -17.82
C LYS A 587 1.61 46.80 -16.58
N ARG A 588 1.83 46.18 -15.43
CA ARG A 588 2.20 46.90 -14.19
C ARG A 588 3.52 47.64 -14.34
N LEU A 589 4.49 47.06 -15.04
CA LEU A 589 5.76 47.71 -15.36
C LEU A 589 5.57 48.97 -16.21
N ARG A 590 4.72 48.91 -17.25
CA ARG A 590 4.38 50.08 -18.07
C ARG A 590 3.71 51.18 -17.24
N GLU A 591 2.68 50.82 -16.47
CA GLU A 591 1.97 51.76 -15.58
C GLU A 591 2.90 52.38 -14.53
N LYS A 592 3.85 51.60 -13.98
CA LYS A 592 4.87 52.08 -13.03
C LYS A 592 5.81 53.08 -13.67
N ARG A 593 6.25 52.80 -14.90
CA ARG A 593 7.17 53.67 -15.65
C ARG A 593 6.49 54.98 -16.08
N GLU A 594 5.23 54.93 -16.50
CA GLU A 594 4.41 56.13 -16.81
C GLU A 594 4.24 57.04 -15.59
N LYS A 595 4.18 56.48 -14.38
CA LYS A 595 4.05 57.23 -13.10
C LYS A 595 5.39 57.73 -12.55
N GLY A 596 6.44 57.82 -13.37
CA GLY A 596 7.75 58.37 -12.98
C GLY A 596 8.75 57.37 -12.39
N GLY A 597 8.41 56.07 -12.34
CA GLY A 597 9.29 55.01 -11.84
C GLY A 597 9.59 55.07 -10.32
N GLY A 598 10.46 54.16 -9.84
CA GLY A 598 10.81 54.01 -8.41
C GLY A 598 10.09 52.87 -7.67
N GLY A 599 10.65 52.38 -6.56
CA GLY A 599 10.18 51.19 -5.84
C GLY A 599 10.77 49.86 -6.36
N GLU A 600 10.51 48.75 -5.68
CA GLU A 600 11.12 47.43 -5.99
C GLU A 600 10.90 46.98 -7.46
N PRO A 601 11.91 46.35 -8.09
CA PRO A 601 11.80 45.85 -9.46
C PRO A 601 10.70 44.80 -9.57
N ILE A 602 9.88 44.90 -10.63
CA ILE A 602 8.88 43.86 -10.93
C ILE A 602 9.56 42.86 -11.86
N LEU A 603 9.59 41.60 -11.43
CA LEU A 603 10.14 40.49 -12.20
C LEU A 603 9.02 39.58 -12.70
N THR A 604 9.14 39.16 -13.94
CA THR A 604 8.34 38.10 -14.56
C THR A 604 8.92 36.73 -14.22
N GLU A 605 8.13 35.67 -14.46
CA GLU A 605 8.58 34.29 -14.25
C GLU A 605 9.29 33.69 -15.48
N ILE A 606 9.75 34.51 -16.45
CA ILE A 606 10.29 34.03 -17.73
C ILE A 606 11.46 33.06 -17.54
N SER A 607 12.38 33.38 -16.63
CA SER A 607 13.53 32.53 -16.30
C SER A 607 13.13 31.19 -15.65
N ARG A 608 11.95 31.12 -15.02
CA ARG A 608 11.41 29.92 -14.37
C ARG A 608 10.50 29.10 -15.26
N ILE A 609 9.97 29.70 -16.32
CA ILE A 609 9.09 29.07 -17.30
C ILE A 609 9.93 28.64 -18.51
N ASN A 610 10.22 29.55 -19.44
CA ASN A 610 11.01 29.24 -20.63
C ASN A 610 12.50 29.05 -20.28
N GLY A 611 13.04 29.79 -19.31
CA GLY A 611 14.42 29.63 -18.87
C GLY A 611 14.70 28.25 -18.26
N ALA A 612 13.69 27.63 -17.63
CA ALA A 612 13.80 26.26 -17.13
C ALA A 612 13.93 25.23 -18.28
N ILE A 613 13.20 25.44 -19.39
CA ILE A 613 13.34 24.63 -20.62
C ILE A 613 14.75 24.80 -21.20
N VAL A 614 15.27 26.03 -21.26
CA VAL A 614 16.62 26.32 -21.75
C VAL A 614 17.69 25.65 -20.88
N GLN A 615 17.56 25.73 -19.56
CA GLN A 615 18.50 25.08 -18.64
C GLN A 615 18.45 23.55 -18.74
N ALA A 616 17.26 22.97 -18.83
CA ALA A 616 17.09 21.53 -19.01
C ALA A 616 17.67 21.07 -20.36
N ALA A 617 17.44 21.81 -21.45
CA ALA A 617 18.02 21.53 -22.75
C ALA A 617 19.55 21.56 -22.73
N LYS A 618 20.17 22.54 -22.06
CA LYS A 618 21.62 22.64 -21.89
C LYS A 618 22.22 21.40 -21.19
N LYS A 619 21.55 20.85 -20.18
CA LYS A 619 22.01 19.62 -19.48
C LYS A 619 22.07 18.40 -20.40
N HIS A 620 21.27 18.38 -21.47
CA HIS A 620 21.15 17.26 -22.40
C HIS A 620 21.66 17.58 -23.81
N ASN A 621 22.40 18.68 -23.99
CA ASN A 621 22.91 19.14 -25.29
C ASN A 621 21.82 19.27 -26.38
N LEU A 622 20.61 19.69 -26.00
CA LEU A 622 19.50 19.92 -26.91
C LEU A 622 19.45 21.39 -27.36
N SER A 623 19.08 21.60 -28.62
CA SER A 623 18.86 22.94 -29.19
C SER A 623 17.40 23.37 -29.00
N VAL A 624 17.19 24.51 -28.34
CA VAL A 624 15.88 25.12 -28.06
C VAL A 624 15.86 26.65 -28.36
N PRO A 625 16.18 27.06 -29.61
CA PRO A 625 16.30 28.47 -29.98
C PRO A 625 15.05 29.33 -29.74
N TYR A 626 13.83 28.79 -29.89
CA TYR A 626 12.61 29.58 -29.70
C TYR A 626 12.40 29.93 -28.23
N ASN A 627 12.55 28.96 -27.32
CA ASN A 627 12.48 29.21 -25.88
C ASN A 627 13.62 30.12 -25.42
N ALA A 628 14.84 29.93 -25.93
CA ALA A 628 15.99 30.80 -25.61
C ALA A 628 15.74 32.25 -26.04
N MET A 629 15.25 32.47 -27.27
CA MET A 629 14.94 33.81 -27.78
C MET A 629 13.85 34.49 -26.96
N LEU A 630 12.80 33.76 -26.55
CA LEU A 630 11.73 34.33 -25.72
C LEU A 630 12.22 34.77 -24.33
N VAL A 631 13.20 34.05 -23.77
CA VAL A 631 13.85 34.45 -22.51
C VAL A 631 14.52 35.81 -22.69
N GLU A 632 15.43 35.92 -23.65
CA GLU A 632 16.18 37.16 -23.93
C GLU A 632 15.24 38.34 -24.22
N MET A 633 14.21 38.14 -25.05
CA MET A 633 13.27 39.21 -25.42
C MET A 633 12.47 39.73 -24.23
N VAL A 634 11.95 38.84 -23.38
CA VAL A 634 11.14 39.26 -22.23
C VAL A 634 12.02 39.84 -21.12
N GLU A 635 13.22 39.30 -20.90
CA GLU A 635 14.18 39.87 -19.94
C GLU A 635 14.60 41.27 -20.36
N ALA A 636 14.97 41.48 -21.63
CA ALA A 636 15.29 42.81 -22.15
C ALA A 636 14.12 43.81 -22.02
N LEU A 637 12.89 43.38 -22.34
CA LEU A 637 11.71 44.21 -22.17
C LEU A 637 11.47 44.57 -20.69
N GLN A 638 11.59 43.60 -19.80
CA GLN A 638 11.43 43.78 -18.36
C GLN A 638 12.48 44.74 -17.79
N GLU A 639 13.75 44.58 -18.17
CA GLU A 639 14.83 45.48 -17.73
C GLU A 639 14.60 46.91 -18.21
N HIS A 640 14.26 47.07 -19.49
CA HIS A 640 13.95 48.37 -20.08
C HIS A 640 12.79 49.06 -19.35
N LEU A 641 11.73 48.33 -18.98
CA LEU A 641 10.59 48.90 -18.28
C LEU A 641 10.84 49.16 -16.79
N ASN A 642 11.79 48.46 -16.16
CA ASN A 642 12.19 48.73 -14.78
C ASN A 642 13.10 49.95 -14.63
N GLN A 643 13.80 50.34 -15.70
CA GLN A 643 14.59 51.57 -15.72
C GLN A 643 13.68 52.80 -15.70
N ARG A 644 14.16 53.89 -15.07
CA ARG A 644 13.47 55.19 -15.16
C ARG A 644 13.42 55.65 -16.61
N PRO A 645 12.34 56.35 -17.03
CA PRO A 645 12.36 57.06 -18.32
C PRO A 645 13.59 57.96 -18.38
N PRO A 646 14.30 58.05 -19.52
CA PRO A 646 15.31 59.09 -19.71
C PRO A 646 14.66 60.46 -19.50
N ASP A 647 15.36 61.39 -18.85
CA ASP A 647 14.97 62.79 -18.81
C ASP A 647 15.07 63.38 -20.22
N HIS A 648 14.02 63.25 -21.02
CA HIS A 648 13.89 63.95 -22.30
C HIS A 648 12.57 64.71 -22.36
N ASP A 649 12.73 66.02 -22.19
CA ASP A 649 11.92 67.14 -22.66
C ASP A 649 10.40 67.07 -22.48
N ILE A 650 9.97 67.69 -21.38
CA ILE A 650 8.78 68.53 -21.38
C ILE A 650 9.04 69.65 -22.41
N MET A 651 8.75 69.39 -23.70
CA MET A 651 8.56 70.47 -24.65
C MET A 651 7.22 71.12 -24.34
N ASP A 652 7.31 72.37 -23.87
CA ASP A 652 6.26 73.38 -23.86
C ASP A 652 5.32 73.24 -25.06
N VAL A 653 4.07 72.86 -24.81
CA VAL A 653 2.97 73.29 -25.68
C VAL A 653 2.53 74.65 -25.17
N GLN A 654 3.28 75.68 -25.56
CA GLN A 654 2.80 77.05 -25.47
C GLN A 654 1.65 77.24 -26.45
N THR A 655 0.60 77.83 -25.91
CA THR A 655 -0.51 78.51 -26.56
C THR A 655 -0.08 79.38 -27.75
N GLU A 656 -0.73 79.21 -28.90
CA GLU A 656 -0.94 80.28 -29.87
C GLU A 656 -2.14 79.94 -30.77
N ASP A 657 -3.31 80.49 -30.41
CA ASP A 657 -4.40 80.76 -31.36
C ASP A 657 -5.27 81.90 -30.81
N LYS A 658 -4.82 83.12 -31.06
CA LYS A 658 -5.62 84.36 -31.17
C LYS A 658 -4.87 85.34 -32.08
N MET A 659 -5.21 85.33 -33.37
CA MET A 659 -5.53 86.55 -34.11
C MET A 659 -6.36 86.23 -35.35
#